data_AF-A0A4Y9J1M6-F1
#
_entry.id   AF-A0A4Y9J1M6-F1
#
_cell.length_a   1.000
_cell.length_b   1.000
_cell.length_c   1.000
_cell.angle_alpha   90.00
_cell.angle_beta   90.00
_cell.angle_gamma   90.00
#
_symmetry.space_group_name_H-M   'P 1'
#
loop_
_entity.id
_entity.type
_entity.pdbx_description
1 polymer ?
#
loop_
_entity_poly.entity_id
_entity_poly.type
_entity_poly.pdbx_seq_one_letter_code
_entity_poly.pdbx_strand_id
1 'polypeptide(L)'
;MMRTIYITVTLILSAFLTACAIQDMPGVPDNESSDGTPVEILTGASFPEMDFGALSRAMSDEPTADELLNTLKINLFVFDPSGVMLQFIDPEDISIVNIDPVSKHVCFKVRNIYSSSRPRRLHFVITSAEDLHQISGGEYIAAMASETTTMPALVVAGDIDAYWGIKELDSIVENMELTVKLIRNFVKLSVRSVADESVFRLLGYTVVNRPGKGTITPYIYRDHLFASFLDSDNDLISYDDIIAQGYFGINPAGSDEGMTHTTESEVMAALQESGSRIATGASDTPCYIYERSQSGLTSAGSDVMVTYMIVVGEYKGKRCYYKIDIGRDKEGKFGFYDLLRNFQYTVEITEVGGEGSPTLIDAMNGAAHNNLSTSVVTRDLFSIGYDGEKIEVSSTRVIFTEQTTDYSLRFRYTTPAGMAFDPSKLKIYNISNEAVEFNVSGVSPGQSKSIGLTGEVIDNATITSDEDGWYNLNVSTKTVPTDSRRLEQNVRIYYSGGAAGLGRTVTFMLRKPWEFSDVVSTKPALSIGSDFSIGLTLPSGLSQSQFPLVITFESDKQNIYALNGTPLSVATGKSGFAGATTDDVIFYEWRIEWSEYTAAETGGGGRLNAQFRLNTTSAEDRAYNTLSIDAADIPGRNPDNGSSDFCVRIANYGRKYIQPYYVNISRN
;
A
#
# COMPACT_ATOMS: atom_id res chain seq x y z
N MET A 1 -61.57 31.28 -67.16
CA MET A 1 -61.16 32.66 -67.47
C MET A 1 -60.05 33.02 -66.49
N MET A 2 -58.86 33.34 -67.03
CA MET A 2 -57.61 33.88 -66.42
C MET A 2 -57.48 33.96 -64.88
N ARG A 3 -56.54 33.19 -64.28
CA ARG A 3 -55.17 33.58 -63.86
C ARG A 3 -55.12 34.61 -62.71
N THR A 4 -54.75 34.17 -61.50
CA THR A 4 -53.82 34.90 -60.61
C THR A 4 -53.16 33.93 -59.61
N ILE A 5 -51.91 33.58 -59.92
CA ILE A 5 -50.72 33.34 -59.07
C ILE A 5 -50.96 32.89 -57.62
N TYR A 6 -50.66 31.61 -57.36
CA TYR A 6 -50.23 31.08 -56.06
C TYR A 6 -49.06 30.11 -56.29
N ILE A 7 -48.18 29.99 -55.29
CA ILE A 7 -47.01 29.10 -55.17
C ILE A 7 -45.67 29.72 -55.62
N THR A 8 -44.93 30.33 -54.69
CA THR A 8 -43.56 29.93 -54.32
C THR A 8 -43.15 30.60 -53.01
N VAL A 9 -42.18 30.02 -52.30
CA VAL A 9 -41.60 30.39 -50.99
C VAL A 9 -42.30 29.76 -49.77
N THR A 10 -42.05 28.47 -49.57
CA THR A 10 -42.05 27.85 -48.24
C THR A 10 -40.72 27.13 -48.08
N LEU A 11 -39.68 27.90 -47.75
CA LEU A 11 -38.46 27.37 -47.14
C LEU A 11 -37.66 28.54 -46.58
N ILE A 12 -37.28 28.38 -45.31
CA ILE A 12 -36.36 29.22 -44.53
C ILE A 12 -36.99 30.49 -43.95
N LEU A 13 -37.62 30.37 -42.78
CA LEU A 13 -37.40 31.34 -41.70
C LEU A 13 -37.73 30.74 -40.32
N SER A 14 -36.70 30.76 -39.47
CA SER A 14 -36.74 30.95 -38.02
C SER A 14 -37.51 29.94 -37.15
N ALA A 15 -36.78 28.94 -36.68
CA ALA A 15 -36.92 28.44 -35.32
C ALA A 15 -36.69 29.61 -34.34
N PHE A 16 -37.75 30.05 -33.66
CA PHE A 16 -37.64 30.89 -32.47
C PHE A 16 -37.15 30.01 -31.31
N LEU A 17 -35.83 29.98 -31.13
CA LEU A 17 -35.24 29.78 -29.81
C LEU A 17 -35.58 31.04 -28.99
N THR A 18 -36.27 30.86 -27.87
CA THR A 18 -36.36 31.85 -26.80
C THR A 18 -34.98 31.99 -26.15
N ALA A 19 -34.12 32.76 -26.79
CA ALA A 19 -33.01 33.45 -26.14
C ALA A 19 -33.58 34.74 -25.54
N CYS A 20 -33.36 34.98 -24.25
CA CYS A 20 -33.62 36.29 -23.65
C CYS A 20 -32.71 37.30 -24.34
N ALA A 21 -33.29 38.06 -25.28
CA ALA A 21 -32.64 39.19 -25.89
C ALA A 21 -32.46 40.29 -24.84
N ILE A 22 -31.24 40.83 -24.84
CA ILE A 22 -30.82 42.07 -24.19
C ILE A 22 -31.83 43.16 -24.56
N GLN A 23 -32.47 43.71 -23.54
CA GLN A 23 -33.33 44.87 -23.67
C GLN A 23 -32.45 46.11 -23.48
N ASP A 24 -32.32 46.92 -24.53
CA ASP A 24 -31.71 48.25 -24.46
C ASP A 24 -32.36 49.06 -23.31
N MET A 25 -31.55 49.38 -22.30
CA MET A 25 -31.85 50.34 -21.24
C MET A 25 -30.77 51.42 -21.27
N PRO A 26 -31.13 52.68 -20.95
CA PRO A 26 -30.32 53.87 -21.21
C PRO A 26 -28.99 53.83 -20.48
N GLY A 27 -27.97 54.47 -21.06
CA GLY A 27 -26.59 54.50 -20.57
C GLY A 27 -26.50 54.63 -19.05
N VAL A 28 -25.81 53.67 -18.44
CA VAL A 28 -25.43 53.65 -17.02
C VAL A 28 -24.68 54.95 -16.73
N PRO A 29 -25.07 55.74 -15.72
CA PRO A 29 -24.22 56.83 -15.26
C PRO A 29 -22.94 56.22 -14.68
N ASP A 30 -21.78 56.78 -15.05
CA ASP A 30 -20.49 56.48 -14.42
C ASP A 30 -20.60 56.71 -12.91
N ASN A 31 -20.98 55.66 -12.16
CA ASN A 31 -20.75 55.62 -10.74
C ASN A 31 -19.28 55.22 -10.56
N GLU A 32 -18.38 56.20 -10.70
CA GLU A 32 -17.07 56.12 -10.05
C GLU A 32 -17.33 56.06 -8.54
N SER A 33 -17.50 54.85 -8.00
CA SER A 33 -17.51 54.63 -6.56
C SER A 33 -16.23 55.24 -5.99
N SER A 34 -16.34 56.18 -5.05
CA SER A 34 -15.16 56.75 -4.40
C SER A 34 -14.35 55.65 -3.72
N ASP A 35 -13.05 55.60 -3.96
CA ASP A 35 -12.15 54.62 -3.34
C ASP A 35 -12.42 54.45 -1.83
N GLY A 36 -12.48 53.20 -1.38
CA GLY A 36 -12.75 52.86 0.01
C GLY A 36 -14.23 52.84 0.40
N THR A 37 -15.16 52.99 -0.54
CA THR A 37 -16.60 52.86 -0.26
C THR A 37 -17.02 51.39 -0.34
N PRO A 38 -17.84 50.87 0.60
CA PRO A 38 -18.40 49.53 0.49
C PRO A 38 -19.21 49.38 -0.80
N VAL A 39 -18.97 48.31 -1.55
CA VAL A 39 -19.65 47.95 -2.80
C VAL A 39 -20.08 46.49 -2.76
N GLU A 40 -20.96 46.11 -3.70
CA GLU A 40 -21.28 44.72 -3.98
C GLU A 40 -20.51 44.22 -5.20
N ILE A 41 -20.07 42.96 -5.18
CA ILE A 41 -19.50 42.29 -6.36
C ILE A 41 -20.16 40.93 -6.58
N LEU A 42 -20.25 40.52 -7.84
CA LEU A 42 -20.75 39.19 -8.21
C LEU A 42 -19.55 38.30 -8.54
N THR A 43 -19.41 37.20 -7.82
CA THR A 43 -18.31 36.26 -8.02
C THR A 43 -18.83 34.89 -8.41
N GLY A 44 -18.17 34.28 -9.37
CA GLY A 44 -18.25 32.89 -9.73
C GLY A 44 -17.05 32.10 -9.22
N ALA A 45 -17.29 30.93 -8.62
CA ALA A 45 -16.25 29.94 -8.37
C ALA A 45 -16.51 28.68 -9.20
N SER A 46 -15.44 28.08 -9.71
CA SER A 46 -15.48 26.74 -10.29
C SER A 46 -14.40 25.85 -9.69
N PHE A 47 -14.67 24.55 -9.68
CA PHE A 47 -13.76 23.53 -9.18
C PHE A 47 -13.16 22.80 -10.40
N PRO A 48 -11.85 22.89 -10.67
CA PRO A 48 -11.25 22.44 -11.92
C PRO A 48 -11.21 20.91 -12.12
N GLU A 49 -11.34 20.11 -11.06
CA GLU A 49 -11.56 18.67 -11.18
C GLU A 49 -13.00 18.33 -10.80
N MET A 50 -13.70 17.54 -11.63
CA MET A 50 -15.10 17.21 -11.41
C MET A 50 -15.86 16.48 -12.55
N ASP A 51 -16.15 15.18 -12.45
CA ASP A 51 -17.29 14.49 -13.08
C ASP A 51 -18.18 13.82 -12.01
N PHE A 52 -19.50 13.77 -12.24
CA PHE A 52 -20.54 13.62 -11.21
C PHE A 52 -20.67 12.20 -10.62
N GLY A 53 -20.55 12.09 -9.29
CA GLY A 53 -20.97 10.93 -8.52
C GLY A 53 -21.32 11.32 -7.08
N ALA A 54 -22.54 11.02 -6.63
CA ALA A 54 -23.04 11.40 -5.32
C ALA A 54 -22.45 10.55 -4.18
N LEU A 55 -22.22 11.17 -3.00
CA LEU A 55 -22.48 10.68 -1.63
C LEU A 55 -22.01 11.73 -0.58
N SER A 56 -22.83 12.04 0.43
CA SER A 56 -22.50 12.96 1.54
C SER A 56 -21.58 12.29 2.59
N ARG A 57 -20.34 12.75 2.74
CA ARG A 57 -19.38 12.36 3.80
C ARG A 57 -18.40 13.52 4.07
N ALA A 58 -17.71 13.49 5.23
CA ALA A 58 -16.59 14.40 5.49
C ALA A 58 -15.49 14.18 4.45
N MET A 59 -15.06 15.27 3.79
CA MET A 59 -14.27 15.32 2.56
C MET A 59 -14.93 14.58 1.40
N SER A 60 -15.52 15.35 0.48
CA SER A 60 -16.20 14.82 -0.70
C SER A 60 -15.48 15.20 -1.99
N ASP A 61 -15.88 14.47 -3.03
CA ASP A 61 -15.41 14.62 -4.39
C ASP A 61 -15.74 16.06 -4.86
N GLU A 62 -16.97 16.50 -4.64
CA GLU A 62 -17.44 17.87 -4.88
C GLU A 62 -18.34 18.29 -3.72
N PRO A 63 -18.28 19.58 -3.33
CA PRO A 63 -19.27 20.10 -2.42
C PRO A 63 -20.64 20.08 -3.09
N THR A 64 -21.56 19.31 -2.54
CA THR A 64 -22.95 19.24 -3.00
C THR A 64 -23.63 20.60 -2.86
N ALA A 65 -24.72 20.82 -3.60
CA ALA A 65 -25.50 22.05 -3.44
C ALA A 65 -25.98 22.24 -1.98
N ASP A 66 -26.33 21.15 -1.30
CA ASP A 66 -26.72 21.19 0.11
C ASP A 66 -25.54 21.53 1.03
N GLU A 67 -24.34 20.99 0.78
CA GLU A 67 -23.13 21.34 1.52
C GLU A 67 -22.76 22.81 1.30
N LEU A 68 -22.81 23.32 0.06
CA LEU A 68 -22.55 24.72 -0.24
C LEU A 68 -23.53 25.67 0.47
N LEU A 69 -24.81 25.29 0.54
CA LEU A 69 -25.86 26.13 1.14
C LEU A 69 -25.87 26.07 2.67
N ASN A 70 -25.56 24.91 3.25
CA ASN A 70 -25.82 24.66 4.68
C ASN A 70 -24.55 24.40 5.51
N THR A 71 -23.48 23.92 4.91
CA THR A 71 -22.30 23.42 5.64
C THR A 71 -21.06 24.27 5.38
N LEU A 72 -20.78 24.61 4.12
CA LEU A 72 -19.59 25.34 3.72
C LEU A 72 -19.77 26.85 3.88
N LYS A 73 -18.73 27.49 4.39
CA LYS A 73 -18.63 28.93 4.63
C LYS A 73 -17.64 29.54 3.66
N ILE A 74 -18.04 30.62 3.01
CA ILE A 74 -17.21 31.37 2.07
C ILE A 74 -16.59 32.53 2.85
N ASN A 75 -15.27 32.68 2.76
CA ASN A 75 -14.52 33.75 3.40
C ASN A 75 -13.66 34.42 2.33
N LEU A 76 -13.48 35.74 2.42
CA LEU A 76 -12.66 36.49 1.48
C LEU A 76 -11.60 37.32 2.21
N PHE A 77 -10.34 37.16 1.82
CA PHE A 77 -9.26 38.03 2.27
C PHE A 77 -8.87 38.99 1.15
N VAL A 78 -8.73 40.27 1.49
CA VAL A 78 -8.33 41.33 0.57
C VAL A 78 -6.98 41.87 0.99
N PHE A 79 -5.98 41.68 0.14
CA PHE A 79 -4.63 42.19 0.33
C PHE A 79 -4.27 43.23 -0.72
N ASP A 80 -3.33 44.11 -0.39
CA ASP A 80 -2.63 44.90 -1.40
C ASP A 80 -1.50 44.09 -2.09
N PRO A 81 -0.89 44.61 -3.18
CA PRO A 81 0.22 43.94 -3.85
C PRO A 81 1.48 43.77 -2.99
N SER A 82 1.59 44.49 -1.87
CA SER A 82 2.69 44.35 -0.92
C SER A 82 2.42 43.29 0.15
N GLY A 83 1.22 42.69 0.15
CA GLY A 83 0.81 41.66 1.10
C GLY A 83 0.22 42.20 2.40
N VAL A 84 -0.15 43.49 2.48
CA VAL A 84 -0.84 44.05 3.64
C VAL A 84 -2.31 43.67 3.57
N MET A 85 -2.84 43.08 4.65
CA MET A 85 -4.28 42.79 4.73
C MET A 85 -5.05 44.09 4.90
N LEU A 86 -6.02 44.32 4.01
CA LEU A 86 -6.87 45.50 4.03
C LEU A 86 -8.27 45.19 4.56
N GLN A 87 -8.74 43.98 4.29
CA GLN A 87 -10.06 43.54 4.70
C GLN A 87 -10.11 42.00 4.81
N PHE A 88 -10.88 41.52 5.78
CA PHE A 88 -11.41 40.17 5.82
C PHE A 88 -12.93 40.29 5.75
N ILE A 89 -13.58 39.49 4.91
CA ILE A 89 -15.04 39.47 4.74
C ILE A 89 -15.54 38.13 5.23
N ASP A 90 -16.37 38.20 6.25
CA ASP A 90 -16.99 37.07 6.91
C ASP A 90 -18.07 36.42 6.04
N PRO A 91 -18.40 35.13 6.31
CA PRO A 91 -19.46 34.42 5.58
C PRO A 91 -20.83 35.10 5.62
N GLU A 92 -21.11 35.92 6.64
CA GLU A 92 -22.37 36.65 6.78
C GLU A 92 -22.59 37.70 5.67
N ASP A 93 -21.50 38.23 5.12
CA ASP A 93 -21.52 39.21 4.04
C ASP A 93 -21.49 38.56 2.64
N ILE A 94 -21.54 37.22 2.58
CA ILE A 94 -21.51 36.46 1.33
C ILE A 94 -22.76 35.61 1.19
N SER A 95 -23.44 35.72 0.05
CA SER A 95 -24.67 34.96 -0.24
C SER A 95 -24.57 34.23 -1.56
N ILE A 96 -24.89 32.94 -1.58
CA ILE A 96 -24.98 32.17 -2.83
C ILE A 96 -26.19 32.66 -3.63
N VAL A 97 -25.94 33.01 -4.89
CA VAL A 97 -26.94 33.53 -5.84
C VAL A 97 -27.46 32.42 -6.73
N ASN A 98 -26.57 31.57 -7.24
CA ASN A 98 -26.92 30.46 -8.12
C ASN A 98 -25.87 29.35 -8.01
N ILE A 99 -26.30 28.10 -8.21
CA ILE A 99 -25.42 26.95 -8.39
C ILE A 99 -25.81 26.36 -9.75
N ASP A 100 -24.93 26.44 -10.74
CA ASP A 100 -25.11 25.77 -12.02
C ASP A 100 -24.57 24.32 -11.90
N PRO A 101 -25.46 23.32 -11.83
CA PRO A 101 -25.06 21.93 -11.68
C PRO A 101 -24.51 21.35 -12.99
N VAL A 102 -24.60 22.03 -14.14
CA VAL A 102 -24.06 21.55 -15.42
C VAL A 102 -22.64 22.07 -15.61
N SER A 103 -22.43 23.38 -15.40
CA SER A 103 -21.11 24.01 -15.53
C SER A 103 -20.27 23.91 -14.26
N LYS A 104 -20.80 23.29 -13.19
CA LYS A 104 -20.16 23.17 -11.88
C LYS A 104 -19.68 24.51 -11.31
N HIS A 105 -20.46 25.55 -11.59
CA HIS A 105 -20.11 26.92 -11.28
C HIS A 105 -21.05 27.47 -10.20
N VAL A 106 -20.48 28.00 -9.13
CA VAL A 106 -21.21 28.58 -8.00
C VAL A 106 -21.07 30.09 -8.09
N CYS A 107 -22.19 30.79 -8.27
CA CYS A 107 -22.23 32.24 -8.20
C CYS A 107 -22.64 32.70 -6.80
N PHE A 108 -21.86 33.58 -6.21
CA PHE A 108 -22.14 34.22 -4.94
C PHE A 108 -21.93 35.74 -5.03
N LYS A 109 -22.70 36.45 -4.24
CA LYS A 109 -22.62 37.89 -4.08
C LYS A 109 -21.85 38.19 -2.80
N VAL A 110 -20.81 39.00 -2.92
CA VAL A 110 -20.03 39.51 -1.80
C VAL A 110 -20.47 40.95 -1.55
N ARG A 111 -20.88 41.25 -0.32
CA ARG A 111 -21.27 42.58 0.13
C ARG A 111 -20.15 43.21 0.95
N ASN A 112 -20.25 44.52 1.14
CA ASN A 112 -19.38 45.29 2.02
C ASN A 112 -17.87 45.23 1.68
N ILE A 113 -17.49 44.77 0.49
CA ILE A 113 -16.10 44.86 0.03
C ILE A 113 -15.77 46.31 -0.32
N TYR A 114 -14.60 46.81 0.06
CA TYR A 114 -14.23 48.19 -0.28
C TYR A 114 -13.80 48.32 -1.76
N SER A 115 -14.44 49.23 -2.48
CA SER A 115 -14.03 49.66 -3.82
C SER A 115 -12.59 50.19 -3.84
N SER A 116 -11.90 50.00 -4.96
CA SER A 116 -10.50 50.38 -5.11
C SER A 116 -10.11 50.61 -6.56
N SER A 117 -9.53 51.77 -6.86
CA SER A 117 -8.85 52.08 -8.11
C SER A 117 -7.44 51.47 -8.22
N ARG A 118 -6.92 50.92 -7.11
CA ARG A 118 -5.60 50.31 -7.02
C ARG A 118 -5.68 48.77 -7.06
N PRO A 119 -4.62 48.08 -7.53
CA PRO A 119 -4.62 46.63 -7.59
C PRO A 119 -4.82 45.97 -6.23
N ARG A 120 -5.51 44.82 -6.22
CA ARG A 120 -5.83 44.02 -5.03
C ARG A 120 -5.62 42.54 -5.31
N ARG A 121 -5.33 41.78 -4.26
CA ARG A 121 -5.28 40.32 -4.30
C ARG A 121 -6.34 39.75 -3.37
N LEU A 122 -7.21 38.93 -3.95
CA LEU A 122 -8.35 38.33 -3.26
C LEU A 122 -8.06 36.84 -3.06
N HIS A 123 -8.08 36.37 -1.82
CA HIS A 123 -8.04 34.95 -1.51
C HIS A 123 -9.43 34.48 -1.11
N PHE A 124 -9.97 33.56 -1.89
CA PHE A 124 -11.23 32.89 -1.60
C PHE A 124 -10.92 31.64 -0.79
N VAL A 125 -11.57 31.50 0.37
CA VAL A 125 -11.48 30.32 1.23
C VAL A 125 -12.90 29.81 1.48
N ILE A 126 -13.22 28.65 0.92
CA ILE A 126 -14.48 27.95 1.18
C ILE A 126 -14.16 26.76 2.08
N THR A 127 -14.81 26.63 3.24
CA THR A 127 -14.48 25.56 4.20
C THR A 127 -15.67 25.13 5.03
N SER A 128 -15.66 23.89 5.54
CA SER A 128 -16.63 23.42 6.52
C SER A 128 -16.32 23.84 7.97
N ALA A 129 -15.20 24.55 8.19
CA ALA A 129 -14.93 25.16 9.49
C ALA A 129 -16.02 26.18 9.84
N GLU A 130 -16.52 26.11 11.07
CA GLU A 130 -17.57 27.02 11.56
C GLU A 130 -17.09 28.48 11.60
N ASP A 131 -15.84 28.69 12.03
CA ASP A 131 -15.20 29.99 12.15
C ASP A 131 -13.69 29.88 11.91
N LEU A 132 -13.16 30.63 10.95
CA LEU A 132 -11.73 30.67 10.63
C LEU A 132 -10.89 31.33 11.75
N HIS A 133 -11.48 32.10 12.64
CA HIS A 133 -10.78 32.64 13.81
C HIS A 133 -10.45 31.58 14.87
N GLN A 134 -11.15 30.44 14.86
CA GLN A 134 -10.98 29.36 15.85
C GLN A 134 -10.03 28.24 15.40
N ILE A 135 -9.60 28.25 14.13
CA ILE A 135 -8.62 27.28 13.64
C ILE A 135 -7.20 27.73 13.98
N SER A 136 -6.24 26.82 13.88
CA SER A 136 -4.83 27.17 14.04
C SER A 136 -4.43 28.21 13.00
N GLY A 137 -3.82 29.32 13.44
CA GLY A 137 -3.48 30.47 12.59
C GLY A 137 -4.60 31.51 12.45
N GLY A 138 -5.80 31.24 12.97
CA GLY A 138 -6.94 32.16 12.92
C GLY A 138 -6.71 33.47 13.67
N GLU A 139 -5.78 33.48 14.64
CA GLU A 139 -5.38 34.69 15.37
C GLU A 139 -4.77 35.77 14.46
N TYR A 140 -4.18 35.37 13.33
CA TYR A 140 -3.58 36.30 12.37
C TYR A 140 -4.63 37.08 11.56
N ILE A 141 -5.86 36.56 11.48
CA ILE A 141 -6.98 37.27 10.86
C ILE A 141 -7.34 38.49 11.71
N ALA A 142 -7.54 38.29 13.02
CA ALA A 142 -7.85 39.38 13.95
C ALA A 142 -6.69 40.38 14.10
N ALA A 143 -5.45 39.91 13.96
CA ALA A 143 -4.27 40.76 13.95
C ALA A 143 -4.07 41.53 12.62
N MET A 144 -4.87 41.25 11.59
CA MET A 144 -4.70 41.74 10.22
C MET A 144 -3.26 41.58 9.72
N ALA A 145 -2.66 40.42 10.00
CA ALA A 145 -1.27 40.15 9.65
C ALA A 145 -1.09 40.04 8.12
N SER A 146 0.16 40.13 7.65
CA SER A 146 0.46 40.09 6.23
C SER A 146 0.00 38.79 5.57
N GLU A 147 -0.22 38.82 4.26
CA GLU A 147 -0.60 37.67 3.43
C GLU A 147 0.31 36.45 3.66
N THR A 148 1.63 36.69 3.68
CA THR A 148 2.67 35.66 3.89
C THR A 148 2.72 35.12 5.32
N THR A 149 1.96 35.73 6.25
CA THR A 149 1.84 35.30 7.64
C THR A 149 0.49 34.61 7.85
N THR A 150 -0.60 35.28 7.47
CA THR A 150 -1.96 34.79 7.68
C THR A 150 -2.24 33.55 6.84
N MET A 151 -2.08 33.64 5.52
CA MET A 151 -2.55 32.57 4.63
C MET A 151 -1.85 31.23 4.86
N PRO A 152 -0.50 31.17 5.03
CA PRO A 152 0.20 29.92 5.29
C PRO A 152 -0.04 29.36 6.70
N ALA A 153 -0.51 30.19 7.65
CA ALA A 153 -0.73 29.78 9.02
C ALA A 153 -2.08 29.07 9.23
N LEU A 154 -3.05 29.26 8.33
CA LEU A 154 -4.38 28.64 8.44
C LEU A 154 -4.29 27.12 8.23
N VAL A 155 -4.53 26.38 9.32
CA VAL A 155 -4.46 24.92 9.37
C VAL A 155 -5.78 24.35 9.89
N VAL A 156 -6.31 23.38 9.15
CA VAL A 156 -7.51 22.63 9.49
C VAL A 156 -7.15 21.20 9.92
N ALA A 157 -8.05 20.55 10.68
CA ALA A 157 -7.88 19.22 11.24
C ALA A 157 -9.24 18.49 11.32
N GLY A 158 -9.25 17.18 11.59
CA GLY A 158 -10.48 16.44 11.84
C GLY A 158 -11.42 16.38 10.64
N ASP A 159 -10.85 16.08 9.46
CA ASP A 159 -11.59 15.93 8.20
C ASP A 159 -12.39 17.18 7.77
N ILE A 160 -11.91 18.37 8.11
CA ILE A 160 -12.43 19.65 7.62
C ILE A 160 -11.95 19.92 6.19
N ASP A 161 -12.92 20.00 5.29
CA ASP A 161 -12.76 20.43 3.91
C ASP A 161 -12.34 21.90 3.82
N ALA A 162 -11.35 22.20 2.99
CA ALA A 162 -11.06 23.56 2.57
C ALA A 162 -10.73 23.64 1.08
N TYR A 163 -11.23 24.68 0.44
CA TYR A 163 -11.02 25.02 -0.95
C TYR A 163 -10.47 26.43 -1.04
N TRP A 164 -9.45 26.63 -1.86
CA TRP A 164 -8.75 27.89 -1.96
C TRP A 164 -8.53 28.32 -3.41
N GLY A 165 -8.64 29.62 -3.67
CA GLY A 165 -8.19 30.23 -4.91
C GLY A 165 -7.77 31.67 -4.68
N ILE A 166 -6.93 32.18 -5.57
CA ILE A 166 -6.42 33.55 -5.53
C ILE A 166 -6.75 34.26 -6.84
N LYS A 167 -7.12 35.54 -6.74
CA LYS A 167 -7.33 36.41 -7.90
C LYS A 167 -6.64 37.75 -7.71
N GLU A 168 -5.79 38.11 -8.66
CA GLU A 168 -5.26 39.46 -8.77
C GLU A 168 -6.22 40.31 -9.61
N LEU A 169 -6.50 41.53 -9.14
CA LEU A 169 -7.41 42.48 -9.77
C LEU A 169 -6.71 43.83 -9.89
N ASP A 170 -6.95 44.55 -10.99
CA ASP A 170 -6.48 45.92 -11.16
C ASP A 170 -7.29 46.93 -10.34
N SER A 171 -8.58 46.64 -10.14
CA SER A 171 -9.51 47.46 -9.38
C SER A 171 -10.68 46.63 -8.83
N ILE A 172 -11.41 47.21 -7.87
CA ILE A 172 -12.68 46.69 -7.34
C ILE A 172 -13.75 47.75 -7.57
N VAL A 173 -14.78 47.40 -8.35
CA VAL A 173 -15.89 48.29 -8.69
C VAL A 173 -17.23 47.61 -8.40
N GLU A 174 -18.25 48.43 -8.22
CA GLU A 174 -19.63 48.00 -7.96
C GLU A 174 -20.15 47.09 -9.08
N ASN A 175 -20.75 45.96 -8.70
CA ASN A 175 -21.28 44.91 -9.57
C ASN A 175 -20.27 44.31 -10.55
N MET A 176 -18.95 44.37 -10.25
CA MET A 176 -17.98 43.64 -11.07
C MET A 176 -18.26 42.14 -11.03
N GLU A 177 -18.09 41.49 -12.18
CA GLU A 177 -18.16 40.05 -12.31
C GLU A 177 -16.75 39.47 -12.33
N LEU A 178 -16.52 38.43 -11.52
CA LEU A 178 -15.23 37.74 -11.49
C LEU A 178 -15.42 36.23 -11.38
N THR A 179 -14.53 35.47 -12.03
CA THR A 179 -14.48 34.02 -11.89
C THR A 179 -13.15 33.60 -11.29
N VAL A 180 -13.22 32.74 -10.28
CA VAL A 180 -12.07 32.12 -9.61
C VAL A 180 -12.16 30.59 -9.71
N LYS A 181 -11.02 29.94 -9.93
CA LYS A 181 -10.91 28.48 -9.81
C LYS A 181 -10.37 28.13 -8.43
N LEU A 182 -11.02 27.19 -7.75
CA LEU A 182 -10.68 26.77 -6.39
C LEU A 182 -10.07 25.37 -6.40
N ILE A 183 -8.96 25.18 -5.68
CA ILE A 183 -8.33 23.88 -5.46
C ILE A 183 -8.62 23.37 -4.06
N ARG A 184 -8.76 22.05 -3.91
CA ARG A 184 -8.95 21.38 -2.60
C ARG A 184 -7.67 21.43 -1.77
N ASN A 185 -7.75 21.33 -0.45
CA ASN A 185 -6.61 21.14 0.46
C ASN A 185 -6.28 19.66 0.76
N PHE A 186 -7.09 18.73 0.24
CA PHE A 186 -6.95 17.29 0.44
C PHE A 186 -6.68 16.55 -0.88
N VAL A 187 -6.21 15.32 -0.72
CA VAL A 187 -5.86 14.35 -1.75
C VAL A 187 -6.95 13.31 -1.83
N LYS A 188 -7.25 12.82 -3.04
CA LYS A 188 -8.16 11.68 -3.26
C LYS A 188 -7.35 10.43 -3.56
N LEU A 189 -7.65 9.33 -2.86
CA LEU A 189 -7.05 8.02 -3.09
C LEU A 189 -8.14 6.99 -3.35
N SER A 190 -7.97 6.17 -4.37
CA SER A 190 -8.94 5.12 -4.68
C SER A 190 -8.26 3.83 -5.12
N VAL A 191 -8.96 2.72 -4.97
CA VAL A 191 -8.58 1.43 -5.55
C VAL A 191 -9.72 0.96 -6.43
N ARG A 192 -9.37 0.48 -7.62
CA ARG A 192 -10.28 -0.28 -8.47
C ARG A 192 -9.62 -1.59 -8.88
N SER A 193 -10.38 -2.62 -9.18
CA SER A 193 -9.85 -3.85 -9.74
C SER A 193 -10.55 -4.20 -11.03
N VAL A 194 -9.75 -4.55 -12.04
CA VAL A 194 -10.18 -5.13 -13.31
C VAL A 194 -9.56 -6.52 -13.50
N ALA A 195 -8.99 -7.09 -12.42
CA ALA A 195 -8.44 -8.43 -12.41
C ALA A 195 -9.53 -9.48 -12.61
N ASP A 196 -9.12 -10.63 -13.15
CA ASP A 196 -10.00 -11.80 -13.26
C ASP A 196 -10.52 -12.17 -11.86
N GLU A 197 -11.84 -12.06 -11.66
CA GLU A 197 -12.48 -12.34 -10.36
C GLU A 197 -12.28 -13.78 -9.88
N SER A 198 -11.99 -14.71 -10.79
CA SER A 198 -11.65 -16.09 -10.42
C SER A 198 -10.24 -16.21 -9.80
N VAL A 199 -9.39 -15.22 -10.08
CA VAL A 199 -8.02 -15.12 -9.57
C VAL A 199 -7.97 -14.16 -8.39
N PHE A 200 -8.56 -12.98 -8.50
CA PHE A 200 -8.56 -11.97 -7.44
C PHE A 200 -9.86 -11.19 -7.41
N ARG A 201 -10.53 -11.21 -6.26
CA ARG A 201 -11.68 -10.36 -5.97
C ARG A 201 -11.30 -9.31 -4.93
N LEU A 202 -11.42 -8.04 -5.27
CA LEU A 202 -11.25 -6.95 -4.32
C LEU A 202 -12.31 -7.06 -3.21
N LEU A 203 -11.87 -7.04 -1.96
CA LEU A 203 -12.75 -7.08 -0.78
C LEU A 203 -12.77 -5.76 0.00
N GLY A 204 -11.83 -4.85 -0.24
CA GLY A 204 -11.76 -3.55 0.41
C GLY A 204 -10.38 -2.93 0.35
N TYR A 205 -10.25 -1.67 0.75
CA TYR A 205 -8.97 -1.00 0.92
C TYR A 205 -9.03 0.12 1.95
N THR A 206 -7.86 0.57 2.39
CA THR A 206 -7.72 1.75 3.25
C THR A 206 -6.36 2.41 3.03
N VAL A 207 -6.25 3.68 3.40
CA VAL A 207 -4.98 4.41 3.46
C VAL A 207 -4.46 4.40 4.89
N VAL A 208 -3.16 4.18 5.06
CA VAL A 208 -2.45 4.06 6.34
C VAL A 208 -1.50 5.25 6.51
N ASN A 209 -1.29 5.69 7.75
CA ASN A 209 -0.52 6.90 8.10
C ASN A 209 -1.10 8.16 7.44
N ARG A 210 -2.36 8.46 7.76
CA ARG A 210 -3.05 9.62 7.20
C ARG A 210 -2.69 10.87 8.01
N PRO A 211 -2.20 11.96 7.41
CA PRO A 211 -1.95 13.20 8.14
C PRO A 211 -3.23 13.70 8.81
N GLY A 212 -3.16 14.10 10.08
CA GLY A 212 -4.33 14.59 10.83
C GLY A 212 -4.68 16.06 10.61
N LYS A 213 -3.80 16.81 9.92
CA LYS A 213 -3.89 18.25 9.70
C LYS A 213 -3.40 18.64 8.31
N GLY A 214 -3.97 19.71 7.74
CA GLY A 214 -3.57 20.25 6.45
C GLY A 214 -3.66 21.78 6.40
N THR A 215 -2.80 22.42 5.62
CA THR A 215 -2.85 23.87 5.39
C THR A 215 -3.91 24.24 4.36
N ILE A 216 -4.55 25.40 4.51
CA ILE A 216 -5.56 25.87 3.53
C ILE A 216 -4.90 26.27 2.20
N THR A 217 -3.71 26.90 2.24
CA THR A 217 -3.04 27.43 1.04
C THR A 217 -1.74 26.70 0.70
N PRO A 218 -1.40 26.50 -0.59
CA PRO A 218 -0.17 25.84 -1.01
C PRO A 218 1.02 26.82 -1.04
N TYR A 219 1.56 27.18 0.12
CA TYR A 219 2.63 28.18 0.24
C TYR A 219 4.06 27.60 0.16
N ILE A 220 4.87 28.10 -0.77
CA ILE A 220 6.29 27.78 -0.89
C ILE A 220 7.12 28.71 0.01
N TYR A 221 7.43 28.24 1.22
CA TYR A 221 8.16 29.03 2.23
C TYR A 221 9.53 29.55 1.75
N ARG A 222 10.23 28.81 0.90
CA ARG A 222 11.56 29.19 0.38
C ARG A 222 11.48 30.46 -0.48
N ASP A 223 10.45 30.55 -1.30
CA ASP A 223 10.33 31.54 -2.36
C ASP A 223 9.27 32.61 -2.04
N HIS A 224 8.62 32.50 -0.88
CA HIS A 224 7.57 33.40 -0.39
C HIS A 224 6.40 33.59 -1.37
N LEU A 225 5.99 32.51 -2.02
CA LEU A 225 4.93 32.51 -3.04
C LEU A 225 3.96 31.35 -2.87
N PHE A 226 2.77 31.47 -3.44
CA PHE A 226 1.81 30.36 -3.51
C PHE A 226 2.06 29.54 -4.77
N ALA A 227 2.10 28.22 -4.65
CA ALA A 227 2.24 27.33 -5.78
C ALA A 227 1.01 27.45 -6.70
N SER A 228 1.26 27.59 -8.00
CA SER A 228 0.19 27.55 -8.98
C SER A 228 -0.16 26.11 -9.31
N PHE A 229 -1.46 25.81 -9.32
CA PHE A 229 -2.03 24.55 -9.81
C PHE A 229 -2.68 24.72 -11.18
N LEU A 230 -2.70 25.95 -11.69
CA LEU A 230 -3.35 26.34 -12.92
C LEU A 230 -2.37 27.12 -13.82
N ASP A 231 -2.49 26.97 -15.13
CA ASP A 231 -1.75 27.78 -16.09
C ASP A 231 -2.45 29.11 -16.36
N SER A 232 -1.94 29.88 -17.34
CA SER A 232 -2.52 31.16 -17.75
C SER A 232 -3.92 31.05 -18.36
N ASP A 233 -4.28 29.90 -18.90
CA ASP A 233 -5.60 29.61 -19.45
C ASP A 233 -6.56 29.07 -18.37
N ASN A 234 -6.08 28.98 -17.13
CA ASN A 234 -6.71 28.39 -15.95
C ASN A 234 -6.85 26.87 -16.03
N ASP A 235 -6.13 26.16 -16.88
CA ASP A 235 -6.15 24.70 -16.93
C ASP A 235 -5.19 24.10 -15.91
N LEU A 236 -5.48 22.90 -15.41
CA LEU A 236 -4.65 22.22 -14.43
C LEU A 236 -3.28 21.89 -15.02
N ILE A 237 -2.23 22.32 -14.33
CA ILE A 237 -0.85 21.96 -14.72
C ILE A 237 -0.48 20.58 -14.17
N SER A 238 0.57 19.98 -14.74
CA SER A 238 0.97 18.63 -14.36
C SER A 238 1.60 18.58 -12.97
N TYR A 239 1.62 17.38 -12.38
CA TYR A 239 2.34 17.11 -11.14
C TYR A 239 3.80 17.58 -11.21
N ASP A 240 4.49 17.28 -12.31
CA ASP A 240 5.90 17.63 -12.46
C ASP A 240 6.12 19.13 -12.59
N ASP A 241 5.18 19.87 -13.18
CA ASP A 241 5.23 21.34 -13.22
C ASP A 241 5.02 21.98 -11.84
N ILE A 242 4.21 21.35 -10.98
CA ILE A 242 4.05 21.79 -9.58
C ILE A 242 5.32 21.51 -8.78
N ILE A 243 5.88 20.31 -8.91
CA ILE A 243 7.16 19.97 -8.27
C ILE A 243 8.28 20.91 -8.77
N ALA A 244 8.28 21.29 -10.06
CA ALA A 244 9.27 22.19 -10.63
C ALA A 244 9.23 23.61 -10.03
N GLN A 245 8.08 24.03 -9.48
CA GLN A 245 7.98 25.27 -8.70
C GLN A 245 8.63 25.16 -7.31
N GLY A 246 8.99 23.95 -6.86
CA GLY A 246 9.50 23.68 -5.52
C GLY A 246 8.42 23.39 -4.49
N TYR A 247 7.20 23.07 -4.92
CA TYR A 247 6.10 22.68 -4.05
C TYR A 247 6.04 21.16 -3.90
N PHE A 248 6.25 20.66 -2.69
CA PHE A 248 6.25 19.22 -2.38
C PHE A 248 5.10 18.82 -1.43
N GLY A 249 4.12 19.70 -1.26
CA GLY A 249 3.12 19.61 -0.19
C GLY A 249 3.66 20.12 1.16
N ILE A 250 2.77 20.60 2.02
CA ILE A 250 3.12 21.18 3.33
C ILE A 250 2.52 20.33 4.43
N ASN A 251 3.40 19.73 5.24
CA ASN A 251 3.03 19.10 6.49
C ASN A 251 3.11 20.14 7.62
N PRO A 252 1.97 20.65 8.16
CA PRO A 252 2.00 21.63 9.24
C PRO A 252 2.59 21.02 10.52
N ALA A 253 3.08 21.88 11.43
CA ALA A 253 3.68 21.42 12.67
C ALA A 253 2.74 20.48 13.46
N GLY A 254 3.26 19.34 13.89
CA GLY A 254 2.50 18.30 14.58
C GLY A 254 1.55 17.49 13.69
N SER A 255 1.71 17.53 12.36
CA SER A 255 0.97 16.65 11.42
C SER A 255 1.19 15.16 11.73
N ASP A 256 2.41 14.81 12.11
CA ASP A 256 2.86 13.43 12.34
C ASP A 256 2.42 12.92 13.73
N GLU A 257 2.32 13.81 14.71
CA GLU A 257 1.79 13.50 16.06
C GLU A 257 0.29 13.18 16.05
N GLY A 258 -0.44 13.72 15.06
CA GLY A 258 -1.88 13.54 14.89
C GLY A 258 -2.26 12.58 13.76
N MET A 259 -1.32 11.78 13.24
CA MET A 259 -1.63 10.83 12.19
C MET A 259 -2.66 9.79 12.64
N THR A 260 -3.60 9.46 11.76
CA THR A 260 -4.58 8.41 11.99
C THR A 260 -4.25 7.17 11.17
N HIS A 261 -4.85 6.05 11.53
CA HIS A 261 -4.62 4.76 10.89
C HIS A 261 -3.14 4.38 10.96
N THR A 262 -2.56 4.47 12.16
CA THR A 262 -1.18 4.08 12.45
C THR A 262 -1.11 2.71 13.14
N THR A 263 -2.23 2.26 13.70
CA THR A 263 -2.34 0.98 14.42
C THR A 263 -3.13 -0.06 13.62
N GLU A 264 -2.86 -1.34 13.87
CA GLU A 264 -3.60 -2.45 13.24
C GLU A 264 -5.11 -2.34 13.45
N SER A 265 -5.55 -1.98 14.66
CA SER A 265 -6.97 -1.86 15.02
C SER A 265 -7.70 -0.81 14.18
N GLU A 266 -7.10 0.37 14.00
CA GLU A 266 -7.68 1.45 13.18
C GLU A 266 -7.76 1.04 11.71
N VAL A 267 -6.68 0.43 11.19
CA VAL A 267 -6.60 -0.02 9.80
C VAL A 267 -7.62 -1.15 9.55
N MET A 268 -7.76 -2.09 10.49
CA MET A 268 -8.75 -3.17 10.41
C MET A 268 -10.19 -2.64 10.40
N ALA A 269 -10.50 -1.67 11.27
CA ALA A 269 -11.82 -1.05 11.32
C ALA A 269 -12.18 -0.38 9.98
N ALA A 270 -11.25 0.38 9.40
CA ALA A 270 -11.44 1.02 8.11
C ALA A 270 -11.61 0.01 6.95
N LEU A 271 -10.83 -1.09 6.96
CA LEU A 271 -10.98 -2.17 5.97
C LEU A 271 -12.32 -2.89 6.10
N GLN A 272 -12.83 -3.07 7.32
CA GLN A 272 -14.15 -3.67 7.53
C GLN A 272 -15.27 -2.77 7.03
N GLU A 273 -15.15 -1.45 7.21
CA GLU A 273 -16.12 -0.48 6.68
C GLU A 273 -16.12 -0.47 5.15
N SER A 274 -14.94 -0.41 4.53
CA SER A 274 -14.76 -0.52 3.07
C SER A 274 -15.34 -1.84 2.55
N GLY A 275 -15.00 -2.98 3.16
CA GLY A 275 -15.48 -4.26 2.69
C GLY A 275 -16.98 -4.49 2.86
N SER A 276 -17.58 -3.89 3.90
CA SER A 276 -19.05 -3.93 4.07
C SER A 276 -19.76 -3.19 2.93
N ARG A 277 -19.18 -2.09 2.42
CA ARG A 277 -19.73 -1.38 1.25
C ARG A 277 -19.60 -2.21 -0.02
N ILE A 278 -18.40 -2.70 -0.32
CA ILE A 278 -18.16 -3.51 -1.53
C ILE A 278 -19.06 -4.75 -1.56
N ALA A 279 -19.25 -5.42 -0.42
CA ALA A 279 -20.10 -6.60 -0.32
C ALA A 279 -21.57 -6.35 -0.69
N THR A 280 -22.05 -5.10 -0.59
CA THR A 280 -23.41 -4.71 -1.00
C THR A 280 -23.52 -4.34 -2.48
N GLY A 281 -22.46 -4.51 -3.27
CA GLY A 281 -22.41 -4.13 -4.69
C GLY A 281 -22.25 -2.64 -4.93
N ALA A 282 -21.95 -1.86 -3.88
CA ALA A 282 -21.63 -0.44 -4.00
C ALA A 282 -20.20 -0.27 -4.53
N SER A 283 -19.96 0.75 -5.36
CA SER A 283 -18.61 1.23 -5.64
C SER A 283 -17.99 1.67 -4.32
N ASP A 284 -16.76 1.22 -4.01
CA ASP A 284 -16.11 1.66 -2.79
C ASP A 284 -15.84 3.18 -2.85
N THR A 285 -15.93 3.81 -1.69
CA THR A 285 -15.77 5.25 -1.57
C THR A 285 -14.28 5.60 -1.62
N PRO A 286 -13.85 6.60 -2.41
CA PRO A 286 -12.50 7.14 -2.32
C PRO A 286 -12.14 7.52 -0.89
N CYS A 287 -10.88 7.34 -0.53
CA CYS A 287 -10.31 7.83 0.71
C CYS A 287 -9.74 9.23 0.49
N TYR A 288 -10.10 10.18 1.35
CA TYR A 288 -9.53 11.52 1.32
C TYR A 288 -8.60 11.72 2.51
N ILE A 289 -7.49 12.42 2.27
CA ILE A 289 -6.50 12.74 3.31
C ILE A 289 -5.93 14.13 3.05
N TYR A 290 -5.38 14.80 4.06
CA TYR A 290 -4.54 15.97 3.82
C TYR A 290 -3.25 15.60 3.09
N GLU A 291 -2.62 16.59 2.47
CA GLU A 291 -1.39 16.40 1.71
C GLU A 291 -0.23 15.84 2.53
N ARG A 292 0.67 15.11 1.86
CA ARG A 292 1.82 14.48 2.47
C ARG A 292 3.06 14.67 1.62
N SER A 293 4.03 15.42 2.12
CA SER A 293 5.38 15.42 1.58
C SER A 293 6.11 14.17 2.08
N GLN A 294 6.55 13.33 1.14
CA GLN A 294 7.23 12.07 1.42
C GLN A 294 8.23 11.65 0.32
N SER A 295 8.34 12.38 -0.79
CA SER A 295 9.26 12.04 -1.89
C SER A 295 10.75 12.15 -1.52
N GLY A 296 11.08 12.99 -0.52
CA GLY A 296 12.43 13.11 0.02
C GLY A 296 12.87 11.94 0.90
N LEU A 297 11.99 10.97 1.16
CA LEU A 297 12.28 9.80 1.98
C LEU A 297 12.88 8.70 1.09
N THR A 298 14.18 8.43 1.23
CA THR A 298 14.91 7.47 0.41
C THR A 298 14.84 6.03 0.93
N SER A 299 14.24 5.80 2.10
CA SER A 299 13.97 4.48 2.66
C SER A 299 12.87 4.58 3.72
N ALA A 300 11.86 3.71 3.67
CA ALA A 300 10.95 3.51 4.80
C ALA A 300 11.70 2.76 5.93
N GLY A 301 12.56 3.47 6.65
CA GLY A 301 13.12 3.00 7.92
C GLY A 301 12.02 2.94 9.00
N SER A 302 12.29 2.25 10.11
CA SER A 302 11.33 2.05 11.22
C SER A 302 10.77 3.35 11.82
N ASP A 303 11.46 4.48 11.62
CA ASP A 303 11.17 5.76 12.26
C ASP A 303 10.49 6.78 11.32
N VAL A 304 10.18 6.38 10.08
CA VAL A 304 9.59 7.27 9.07
C VAL A 304 8.21 6.76 8.65
N MET A 305 7.17 7.51 9.01
CA MET A 305 5.78 7.21 8.62
C MET A 305 5.47 7.73 7.21
N VAL A 306 5.64 6.84 6.23
CA VAL A 306 5.19 7.04 4.85
C VAL A 306 3.70 6.69 4.74
N THR A 307 2.93 7.46 3.97
CA THR A 307 1.54 7.13 3.64
C THR A 307 1.50 6.08 2.53
N TYR A 308 0.81 4.97 2.79
CA TYR A 308 0.65 3.84 1.88
C TYR A 308 -0.79 3.30 1.91
N MET A 309 -1.13 2.38 1.01
CA MET A 309 -2.45 1.74 0.99
C MET A 309 -2.36 0.29 1.44
N ILE A 310 -3.37 -0.19 2.18
CA ILE A 310 -3.63 -1.62 2.35
C ILE A 310 -4.84 -1.98 1.52
N VAL A 311 -4.69 -2.97 0.66
CA VAL A 311 -5.78 -3.62 -0.07
C VAL A 311 -6.06 -4.97 0.56
N VAL A 312 -7.33 -5.28 0.81
CA VAL A 312 -7.78 -6.63 1.15
C VAL A 312 -8.51 -7.23 -0.04
N GLY A 313 -8.19 -8.47 -0.38
CA GLY A 313 -8.82 -9.17 -1.49
C GLY A 313 -8.81 -10.68 -1.28
N GLU A 314 -9.57 -11.36 -2.13
CA GLU A 314 -9.62 -12.82 -2.19
C GLU A 314 -8.82 -13.30 -3.39
N TYR A 315 -7.60 -13.77 -3.16
CA TYR A 315 -6.77 -14.40 -4.19
C TYR A 315 -7.02 -15.90 -4.23
N LYS A 316 -7.57 -16.41 -5.36
CA LYS A 316 -7.89 -17.83 -5.57
C LYS A 316 -8.64 -18.46 -4.38
N GLY A 317 -9.64 -17.74 -3.87
CA GLY A 317 -10.48 -18.17 -2.74
C GLY A 317 -9.89 -17.89 -1.35
N LYS A 318 -8.75 -17.21 -1.24
CA LYS A 318 -8.08 -16.91 0.04
C LYS A 318 -8.03 -15.41 0.31
N ARG A 319 -8.47 -15.00 1.49
CA ARG A 319 -8.39 -13.61 1.93
C ARG A 319 -6.94 -13.24 2.25
N CYS A 320 -6.44 -12.19 1.61
CA CYS A 320 -5.05 -11.71 1.75
C CYS A 320 -5.01 -10.18 1.81
N TYR A 321 -3.90 -9.65 2.32
CA TYR A 321 -3.64 -8.22 2.48
C TYR A 321 -2.41 -7.81 1.67
N TYR A 322 -2.51 -6.70 0.94
CA TYR A 322 -1.46 -6.19 0.07
C TYR A 322 -1.13 -4.76 0.48
N LYS A 323 0.13 -4.51 0.83
CA LYS A 323 0.66 -3.18 1.06
C LYS A 323 1.10 -2.55 -0.24
N ILE A 324 0.64 -1.35 -0.55
CA ILE A 324 0.93 -0.65 -1.80
C ILE A 324 1.54 0.70 -1.44
N ASP A 325 2.84 0.89 -1.70
CA ASP A 325 3.46 2.20 -1.59
C ASP A 325 3.05 3.07 -2.79
N ILE A 326 2.79 4.34 -2.52
CA ILE A 326 2.31 5.30 -3.51
C ILE A 326 3.50 6.07 -4.06
N GLY A 327 3.89 5.75 -5.29
CA GLY A 327 5.05 6.36 -5.92
C GLY A 327 5.17 6.03 -7.40
N ARG A 328 6.32 6.39 -7.97
CA ARG A 328 6.68 6.14 -9.36
C ARG A 328 8.08 5.58 -9.45
N ASP A 329 8.33 4.78 -10.48
CA ASP A 329 9.71 4.54 -10.90
C ASP A 329 10.24 5.81 -11.58
N LYS A 330 11.45 6.21 -11.19
CA LYS A 330 12.26 7.23 -11.85
C LYS A 330 13.62 6.62 -12.11
N GLU A 331 13.97 6.47 -13.39
CA GLU A 331 15.26 5.89 -13.82
C GLU A 331 15.52 4.47 -13.27
N GLY A 332 14.45 3.69 -13.06
CA GLY A 332 14.52 2.30 -12.56
C GLY A 332 14.62 2.18 -11.03
N LYS A 333 14.56 3.30 -10.31
CA LYS A 333 14.44 3.35 -8.85
C LYS A 333 13.04 3.81 -8.46
N PHE A 334 12.46 3.17 -7.45
CA PHE A 334 11.19 3.62 -6.90
C PHE A 334 11.40 4.90 -6.08
N GLY A 335 10.59 5.91 -6.33
CA GLY A 335 10.47 7.10 -5.49
C GLY A 335 9.03 7.30 -5.08
N PHE A 336 8.81 7.67 -3.82
CA PHE A 336 7.47 8.04 -3.35
C PHE A 336 6.98 9.29 -4.06
N TYR A 337 5.67 9.35 -4.31
CA TYR A 337 5.02 10.61 -4.64
C TYR A 337 4.88 11.43 -3.36
N ASP A 338 5.14 12.74 -3.45
CA ASP A 338 4.42 13.65 -2.57
C ASP A 338 2.94 13.60 -2.93
N LEU A 339 2.08 13.37 -1.94
CA LEU A 339 0.64 13.31 -2.10
C LEU A 339 0.11 14.75 -2.06
N LEU A 340 -0.04 15.35 -3.23
CA LEU A 340 -0.40 16.76 -3.37
C LEU A 340 -1.92 16.95 -3.31
N ARG A 341 -2.33 18.04 -2.69
CA ARG A 341 -3.75 18.47 -2.67
C ARG A 341 -4.31 18.57 -4.09
N ASN A 342 -5.61 18.39 -4.26
CA ASN A 342 -6.29 18.51 -5.57
C ASN A 342 -5.76 17.51 -6.63
N PHE A 343 -5.15 16.40 -6.20
CA PHE A 343 -4.80 15.26 -7.05
C PHE A 343 -5.59 14.02 -6.64
N GLN A 344 -5.90 13.19 -7.65
CA GLN A 344 -6.38 11.84 -7.47
C GLN A 344 -5.28 10.80 -7.74
N TYR A 345 -5.09 9.89 -6.79
CA TYR A 345 -4.23 8.72 -6.91
C TYR A 345 -5.10 7.45 -6.94
N THR A 346 -5.21 6.80 -8.10
CA THR A 346 -5.97 5.55 -8.31
C THR A 346 -5.09 4.32 -8.47
N VAL A 347 -5.11 3.41 -7.50
CA VAL A 347 -4.52 2.08 -7.64
C VAL A 347 -5.48 1.18 -8.44
N GLU A 348 -5.16 0.90 -9.69
CA GLU A 348 -5.91 -0.04 -10.54
C GLU A 348 -5.31 -1.46 -10.50
N ILE A 349 -5.94 -2.41 -9.84
CA ILE A 349 -5.46 -3.80 -9.77
C ILE A 349 -5.91 -4.54 -11.03
N THR A 350 -5.01 -4.77 -11.99
CA THR A 350 -5.32 -5.47 -13.25
C THR A 350 -5.12 -6.99 -13.20
N GLU A 351 -4.31 -7.50 -12.28
CA GLU A 351 -4.01 -8.89 -11.99
C GLU A 351 -3.34 -8.99 -10.61
N VAL A 352 -3.43 -10.16 -9.99
CA VAL A 352 -2.69 -10.48 -8.77
C VAL A 352 -2.03 -11.81 -9.02
N GLY A 353 -0.71 -11.82 -9.26
CA GLY A 353 -0.02 -13.06 -9.66
C GLY A 353 0.38 -13.97 -8.49
N GLY A 354 0.07 -13.58 -7.25
CA GLY A 354 0.45 -14.33 -6.07
C GLY A 354 -0.17 -13.79 -4.81
N GLU A 355 -0.14 -14.63 -3.79
CA GLU A 355 -0.80 -14.36 -2.53
C GLU A 355 -0.12 -13.23 -1.76
N GLY A 356 -0.94 -12.30 -1.26
CA GLY A 356 -0.49 -11.25 -0.34
C GLY A 356 -0.22 -11.80 1.07
N SER A 357 0.00 -10.90 2.02
CA SER A 357 0.19 -11.27 3.42
C SER A 357 -1.07 -11.95 3.99
N PRO A 358 -0.93 -13.00 4.81
CA PRO A 358 -2.05 -13.69 5.42
C PRO A 358 -2.73 -12.86 6.52
N THR A 359 -1.98 -11.99 7.19
CA THR A 359 -2.49 -11.11 8.24
C THR A 359 -2.30 -9.64 7.89
N LEU A 360 -3.12 -8.77 8.49
CA LEU A 360 -3.02 -7.33 8.30
C LEU A 360 -1.68 -6.81 8.83
N ILE A 361 -1.29 -7.22 10.04
CA ILE A 361 -0.03 -6.80 10.64
C ILE A 361 1.19 -7.21 9.81
N ASP A 362 1.16 -8.40 9.18
CA ASP A 362 2.21 -8.84 8.26
C ASP A 362 2.27 -7.97 7.00
N ALA A 363 1.12 -7.48 6.51
CA ALA A 363 1.10 -6.53 5.39
C ALA A 363 1.67 -5.17 5.79
N MET A 364 1.24 -4.62 6.93
CA MET A 364 1.67 -3.31 7.42
C MET A 364 3.19 -3.26 7.68
N ASN A 365 3.72 -4.32 8.31
CA ASN A 365 5.15 -4.46 8.63
C ASN A 365 5.98 -5.02 7.47
N GLY A 366 5.33 -5.57 6.45
CA GLY A 366 5.97 -6.14 5.28
C GLY A 366 6.48 -5.10 4.29
N ALA A 367 7.27 -5.57 3.33
CA ALA A 367 7.58 -4.80 2.14
C ALA A 367 6.29 -4.53 1.35
N ALA A 368 6.25 -3.41 0.62
CA ALA A 368 5.16 -3.19 -0.31
C ALA A 368 5.14 -4.29 -1.38
N HIS A 369 3.93 -4.75 -1.67
CA HIS A 369 3.57 -5.70 -2.71
C HIS A 369 3.38 -5.00 -4.07
N ASN A 370 3.69 -3.69 -4.15
CA ASN A 370 3.61 -2.98 -5.41
C ASN A 370 4.61 -3.58 -6.41
N ASN A 371 4.09 -3.80 -7.61
CA ASN A 371 4.91 -4.04 -8.76
C ASN A 371 4.92 -2.78 -9.60
N LEU A 372 6.06 -2.10 -9.66
CA LEU A 372 6.10 -0.76 -10.21
C LEU A 372 6.55 -0.81 -11.68
N SER A 373 5.63 -0.36 -12.52
CA SER A 373 5.88 0.33 -13.78
C SER A 373 5.20 1.69 -13.64
N THR A 374 5.89 2.75 -14.01
CA THR A 374 5.51 4.16 -13.92
C THR A 374 4.01 4.47 -14.06
N SER A 375 3.52 5.25 -13.08
CA SER A 375 2.19 5.86 -12.98
C SER A 375 1.17 5.06 -12.19
N VAL A 376 0.30 5.82 -11.53
CA VAL A 376 -0.84 5.35 -10.76
C VAL A 376 -1.91 4.85 -11.74
N VAL A 377 -1.57 3.69 -12.32
CA VAL A 377 -2.33 2.67 -13.04
C VAL A 377 -1.47 1.41 -12.82
N THR A 378 -1.76 0.66 -11.77
CA THR A 378 -0.95 -0.50 -11.37
C THR A 378 -1.10 -1.64 -12.41
N ARG A 379 0.01 -2.21 -12.89
CA ARG A 379 0.04 -3.42 -13.74
C ARG A 379 1.07 -4.44 -13.21
N ASP A 380 0.55 -5.39 -12.43
CA ASP A 380 0.76 -6.86 -12.35
C ASP A 380 2.05 -7.57 -11.92
N LEU A 381 1.84 -8.48 -10.96
CA LEU A 381 2.82 -9.27 -10.19
C LEU A 381 3.27 -10.56 -10.91
N PHE A 382 4.52 -10.95 -10.66
CA PHE A 382 5.33 -12.10 -11.17
C PHE A 382 5.83 -12.03 -12.62
N SER A 383 5.21 -11.23 -13.47
CA SER A 383 5.68 -10.89 -14.81
C SER A 383 5.25 -9.46 -15.12
N ILE A 384 6.17 -8.49 -15.19
CA ILE A 384 5.80 -7.14 -15.66
C ILE A 384 5.64 -7.17 -17.18
N GLY A 385 4.83 -6.31 -17.78
CA GLY A 385 4.48 -6.35 -19.20
C GLY A 385 4.10 -4.96 -19.71
N TYR A 386 4.97 -4.18 -20.37
CA TYR A 386 4.62 -2.85 -20.91
C TYR A 386 5.12 -2.70 -22.35
N ASP A 387 4.21 -2.52 -23.32
CA ASP A 387 4.55 -2.36 -24.74
C ASP A 387 5.51 -3.46 -25.28
N GLY A 388 5.38 -4.69 -24.76
CA GLY A 388 6.27 -5.81 -25.08
C GLY A 388 7.49 -5.99 -24.17
N GLU A 389 7.76 -5.07 -23.22
CA GLU A 389 8.76 -5.24 -22.14
C GLU A 389 8.25 -6.16 -21.03
N LYS A 390 9.10 -6.98 -20.39
CA LYS A 390 8.69 -7.82 -19.25
C LYS A 390 9.79 -8.16 -18.25
N ILE A 391 9.54 -8.19 -16.92
CA ILE A 391 10.51 -8.69 -15.91
C ILE A 391 9.91 -9.74 -14.97
N GLU A 392 10.63 -10.84 -14.78
CA GLU A 392 10.22 -12.06 -14.07
C GLU A 392 11.24 -12.45 -12.98
N VAL A 393 10.77 -12.99 -11.86
CA VAL A 393 11.59 -13.58 -10.78
C VAL A 393 10.99 -14.90 -10.30
N SER A 394 11.79 -15.87 -9.86
CA SER A 394 11.33 -17.18 -9.39
C SER A 394 10.74 -17.16 -7.97
N SER A 395 11.08 -16.14 -7.18
CA SER A 395 10.49 -15.88 -5.87
C SER A 395 10.58 -14.40 -5.51
N THR A 396 9.63 -13.91 -4.73
CA THR A 396 9.65 -12.57 -4.12
C THR A 396 10.06 -12.60 -2.65
N ARG A 397 10.09 -13.80 -2.04
CA ARG A 397 10.52 -14.00 -0.64
C ARG A 397 11.23 -15.34 -0.46
N VAL A 398 12.38 -15.30 0.20
CA VAL A 398 13.22 -16.48 0.45
C VAL A 398 13.56 -16.54 1.92
N ILE A 399 13.35 -17.69 2.57
CA ILE A 399 13.62 -17.90 3.99
C ILE A 399 14.69 -18.96 4.15
N PHE A 400 15.76 -18.60 4.85
CA PHE A 400 16.85 -19.46 5.24
C PHE A 400 16.81 -19.71 6.74
N THR A 401 16.83 -20.99 7.10
CA THR A 401 16.93 -21.46 8.49
C THR A 401 18.24 -22.21 8.77
N GLU A 402 19.09 -22.34 7.76
CA GLU A 402 20.44 -22.86 7.84
C GLU A 402 21.36 -22.02 6.94
N GLN A 403 22.66 -22.09 7.22
CA GLN A 403 23.64 -21.45 6.35
C GLN A 403 23.61 -22.16 4.99
N THR A 404 23.27 -21.41 3.94
CA THR A 404 23.13 -21.92 2.58
C THR A 404 24.28 -21.41 1.73
N THR A 405 24.79 -22.23 0.81
CA THR A 405 25.96 -21.88 -0.03
C THR A 405 25.60 -21.61 -1.49
N ASP A 406 24.42 -21.99 -1.95
CA ASP A 406 24.10 -22.10 -3.37
C ASP A 406 22.60 -21.90 -3.69
N TYR A 407 21.88 -21.06 -2.94
CA TYR A 407 20.48 -20.76 -3.28
C TYR A 407 20.39 -19.97 -4.58
N SER A 408 19.57 -20.45 -5.53
CA SER A 408 19.45 -19.86 -6.86
C SER A 408 18.11 -19.16 -7.06
N LEU A 409 18.13 -17.83 -7.13
CA LEU A 409 16.98 -17.01 -7.54
C LEU A 409 17.05 -16.77 -9.05
N ARG A 410 16.08 -17.27 -9.82
CA ARG A 410 16.02 -17.03 -11.27
C ARG A 410 15.33 -15.71 -11.57
N PHE A 411 15.82 -14.96 -12.54
CA PHE A 411 15.20 -13.73 -13.02
C PHE A 411 15.47 -13.50 -14.51
N ARG A 412 14.59 -12.78 -15.20
CA ARG A 412 14.74 -12.46 -16.62
C ARG A 412 14.05 -11.16 -16.97
N TYR A 413 14.57 -10.45 -17.96
CA TYR A 413 13.89 -9.34 -18.61
C TYR A 413 13.72 -9.59 -20.12
N THR A 414 12.55 -9.26 -20.65
CA THR A 414 12.17 -9.34 -22.08
C THR A 414 11.98 -7.92 -22.61
N THR A 415 12.53 -7.59 -23.78
CA THR A 415 12.36 -6.28 -24.44
C THR A 415 11.23 -6.32 -25.47
N PRO A 416 10.70 -5.16 -25.92
CA PRO A 416 9.69 -5.09 -26.96
C PRO A 416 10.16 -5.73 -28.26
N ALA A 417 9.21 -6.13 -29.10
CA ALA A 417 9.51 -6.63 -30.43
C ALA A 417 10.33 -5.60 -31.22
N GLY A 418 11.51 -6.01 -31.70
CA GLY A 418 12.41 -5.15 -32.48
C GLY A 418 13.44 -4.35 -31.67
N MET A 419 13.40 -4.41 -30.33
CA MET A 419 14.42 -3.85 -29.45
C MET A 419 15.42 -4.93 -29.02
N ALA A 420 16.70 -4.57 -28.93
CA ALA A 420 17.73 -5.49 -28.46
C ALA A 420 17.84 -5.43 -26.92
N PHE A 421 17.89 -6.60 -26.27
CA PHE A 421 18.22 -6.69 -24.86
C PHE A 421 19.68 -6.33 -24.60
N ASP A 422 19.92 -5.29 -23.80
CA ASP A 422 21.23 -4.90 -23.30
C ASP A 422 21.49 -5.43 -21.88
N PRO A 423 22.38 -6.42 -21.68
CA PRO A 423 22.67 -6.99 -20.36
C PRO A 423 23.39 -6.02 -19.41
N SER A 424 23.95 -4.91 -19.89
CA SER A 424 24.54 -3.89 -19.01
C SER A 424 23.47 -3.09 -18.25
N LYS A 425 22.21 -3.14 -18.72
CA LYS A 425 21.07 -2.39 -18.19
C LYS A 425 20.15 -3.22 -17.29
N LEU A 426 20.28 -4.55 -17.28
CA LEU A 426 19.64 -5.39 -16.25
C LEU A 426 20.52 -5.37 -15.00
N LYS A 427 20.02 -4.68 -13.97
CA LYS A 427 20.75 -4.30 -12.78
C LYS A 427 20.16 -4.93 -11.52
N ILE A 428 21.01 -5.06 -10.50
CA ILE A 428 20.70 -5.62 -9.20
C ILE A 428 21.35 -4.73 -8.14
N TYR A 429 20.61 -4.39 -7.08
CA TYR A 429 21.17 -3.67 -5.94
C TYR A 429 20.49 -4.09 -4.63
N ASN A 430 21.21 -3.90 -3.52
CA ASN A 430 20.63 -4.01 -2.19
C ASN A 430 19.97 -2.68 -1.84
N ILE A 431 18.70 -2.68 -1.47
CA ILE A 431 17.94 -1.45 -1.16
C ILE A 431 18.59 -0.66 -0.02
N SER A 432 19.27 -1.32 0.92
CA SER A 432 19.99 -0.60 1.99
C SER A 432 21.27 0.12 1.50
N ASN A 433 21.70 -0.10 0.26
CA ASN A 433 22.85 0.57 -0.36
C ASN A 433 22.64 0.74 -1.88
N GLU A 434 21.78 1.68 -2.25
CA GLU A 434 21.43 1.93 -3.66
C GLU A 434 22.50 2.63 -4.50
N ALA A 435 23.62 3.01 -3.88
CA ALA A 435 24.76 3.63 -4.57
C ALA A 435 25.61 2.60 -5.33
N VAL A 436 25.49 1.32 -4.97
CA VAL A 436 26.25 0.23 -5.58
C VAL A 436 25.31 -0.68 -6.36
N GLU A 437 25.45 -0.65 -7.68
CA GLU A 437 24.65 -1.47 -8.60
C GLU A 437 25.54 -2.47 -9.34
N PHE A 438 24.98 -3.67 -9.55
CA PHE A 438 25.61 -4.73 -10.32
C PHE A 438 24.77 -5.00 -11.56
N ASN A 439 25.39 -5.33 -12.70
CA ASN A 439 24.68 -5.71 -13.91
C ASN A 439 25.01 -7.14 -14.34
N VAL A 440 24.22 -7.68 -15.26
CA VAL A 440 24.42 -9.03 -15.79
C VAL A 440 25.36 -9.10 -16.99
N SER A 441 25.95 -7.97 -17.42
CA SER A 441 26.87 -7.96 -18.58
C SER A 441 28.11 -8.81 -18.33
N GLY A 442 28.59 -9.46 -19.40
CA GLY A 442 29.74 -10.37 -19.34
C GLY A 442 29.42 -11.78 -18.80
N VAL A 443 28.16 -12.11 -18.55
CA VAL A 443 27.72 -13.46 -18.18
C VAL A 443 27.25 -14.21 -19.44
N SER A 444 27.81 -15.40 -19.69
CA SER A 444 27.43 -16.32 -20.77
C SER A 444 27.08 -17.69 -20.20
N PRO A 445 26.30 -18.55 -20.91
CA PRO A 445 26.02 -19.90 -20.46
C PRO A 445 27.29 -20.66 -20.06
N GLY A 446 27.28 -21.24 -18.86
CA GLY A 446 28.44 -21.94 -18.29
C GLY A 446 29.51 -21.04 -17.61
N GLN A 447 29.32 -19.71 -17.58
CA GLN A 447 30.18 -18.78 -16.85
C GLN A 447 29.47 -18.21 -15.61
N SER A 448 30.26 -17.91 -14.57
CA SER A 448 29.79 -17.27 -13.33
C SER A 448 30.52 -15.95 -13.12
N LYS A 449 29.77 -14.90 -12.78
CA LYS A 449 30.27 -13.58 -12.42
C LYS A 449 30.03 -13.32 -10.95
N SER A 450 31.09 -13.20 -10.17
CA SER A 450 30.97 -12.73 -8.78
C SER A 450 30.54 -11.27 -8.75
N ILE A 451 29.59 -10.95 -7.87
CA ILE A 451 29.13 -9.58 -7.61
C ILE A 451 29.28 -9.29 -6.12
N GLY A 452 29.63 -8.05 -5.78
CA GLY A 452 29.78 -7.61 -4.39
C GLY A 452 28.46 -7.37 -3.65
N LEU A 453 27.39 -8.08 -4.03
CA LEU A 453 26.07 -7.94 -3.41
C LEU A 453 26.08 -8.64 -2.06
N THR A 454 26.26 -7.87 -0.98
CA THR A 454 26.30 -8.35 0.40
C THR A 454 25.31 -7.57 1.27
N GLY A 455 25.01 -8.07 2.46
CA GLY A 455 24.14 -7.39 3.43
C GLY A 455 23.94 -8.20 4.71
N GLU A 456 22.82 -8.01 5.39
CA GLU A 456 22.50 -8.72 6.65
C GLU A 456 22.30 -10.23 6.45
N VAL A 457 21.83 -10.65 5.26
CA VAL A 457 21.53 -12.06 4.96
C VAL A 457 22.57 -12.67 4.02
N ILE A 458 22.86 -11.98 2.92
CA ILE A 458 23.74 -12.47 1.86
C ILE A 458 25.19 -12.21 2.23
N ASP A 459 26.00 -13.27 2.21
CA ASP A 459 27.44 -13.23 2.42
C ASP A 459 28.19 -13.05 1.10
N ASN A 460 27.85 -13.85 0.09
CA ASN A 460 28.39 -13.74 -1.26
C ASN A 460 27.30 -13.98 -2.30
N ALA A 461 27.47 -13.39 -3.49
CA ALA A 461 26.55 -13.57 -4.60
C ALA A 461 27.29 -13.71 -5.93
N THR A 462 26.75 -14.56 -6.80
CA THR A 462 27.23 -14.71 -8.17
C THR A 462 26.06 -14.71 -9.15
N ILE A 463 26.31 -14.30 -10.39
CA ILE A 463 25.33 -14.34 -11.48
C ILE A 463 25.79 -15.37 -12.50
N THR A 464 24.89 -16.28 -12.85
CA THR A 464 25.03 -17.17 -14.02
C THR A 464 23.87 -16.94 -14.99
N SER A 465 23.96 -17.45 -16.21
CA SER A 465 22.86 -17.44 -17.18
C SER A 465 22.62 -18.84 -17.73
N ASP A 466 21.39 -19.15 -18.10
CA ASP A 466 21.04 -20.37 -18.84
C ASP A 466 20.85 -20.10 -20.35
N GLU A 467 20.59 -21.15 -21.11
CA GLU A 467 20.38 -21.10 -22.56
C GLU A 467 19.02 -20.49 -22.95
N ASP A 468 18.06 -20.42 -22.00
CA ASP A 468 16.68 -19.95 -22.20
C ASP A 468 16.50 -18.45 -21.89
N GLY A 469 17.61 -17.73 -21.69
CA GLY A 469 17.65 -16.31 -21.43
C GLY A 469 17.33 -15.91 -19.98
N TRP A 470 17.29 -16.85 -19.05
CA TRP A 470 17.22 -16.54 -17.62
C TRP A 470 18.60 -16.33 -17.02
N TYR A 471 18.65 -15.43 -16.05
CA TYR A 471 19.78 -15.24 -15.15
C TYR A 471 19.47 -15.88 -13.81
N ASN A 472 20.50 -16.35 -13.13
CA ASN A 472 20.40 -16.91 -11.79
C ASN A 472 21.29 -16.10 -10.85
N LEU A 473 20.68 -15.51 -9.83
CA LEU A 473 21.38 -14.91 -8.70
C LEU A 473 21.60 -16.02 -7.67
N ASN A 474 22.82 -16.55 -7.64
CA ASN A 474 23.22 -17.60 -6.70
C ASN A 474 23.81 -16.95 -5.45
N VAL A 475 23.19 -17.17 -4.29
CA VAL A 475 23.55 -16.53 -3.03
C VAL A 475 24.02 -17.56 -2.01
N SER A 476 25.08 -17.21 -1.29
CA SER A 476 25.43 -17.83 -0.02
C SER A 476 25.00 -16.91 1.12
N THR A 477 24.52 -17.49 2.21
CA THR A 477 24.08 -16.73 3.38
C THR A 477 25.18 -16.64 4.42
N LYS A 478 25.07 -15.62 5.26
CA LYS A 478 25.83 -15.55 6.52
C LYS A 478 25.42 -16.68 7.47
N THR A 479 26.15 -16.81 8.56
CA THR A 479 25.81 -17.72 9.67
C THR A 479 24.44 -17.35 10.23
N VAL A 480 23.60 -18.36 10.46
CA VAL A 480 22.28 -18.17 11.08
C VAL A 480 22.44 -17.56 12.49
N PRO A 481 21.61 -16.56 12.86
CA PRO A 481 21.59 -16.05 14.23
C PRO A 481 21.39 -17.16 15.26
N THR A 482 22.14 -17.11 16.36
CA THR A 482 21.97 -18.06 17.48
C THR A 482 20.77 -17.72 18.36
N ASP A 483 20.28 -16.48 18.25
CA ASP A 483 19.10 -15.97 18.95
C ASP A 483 17.86 -15.97 18.04
N SER A 484 16.74 -15.51 18.57
CA SER A 484 15.46 -15.46 17.85
C SER A 484 15.37 -14.31 16.83
N ARG A 485 16.45 -13.55 16.57
CA ARG A 485 16.40 -12.45 15.62
C ARG A 485 16.18 -12.97 14.21
N ARG A 486 15.44 -12.16 13.45
CA ARG A 486 15.20 -12.30 12.02
C ARG A 486 16.02 -11.24 11.31
N LEU A 487 16.96 -11.65 10.48
CA LEU A 487 17.71 -10.77 9.59
C LEU A 487 16.99 -10.70 8.25
N GLU A 488 16.90 -9.51 7.67
CA GLU A 488 16.25 -9.28 6.39
C GLU A 488 17.14 -8.46 5.47
N GLN A 489 17.08 -8.79 4.18
CA GLN A 489 17.76 -8.06 3.13
C GLN A 489 16.87 -8.00 1.90
N ASN A 490 16.57 -6.78 1.45
CA ASN A 490 15.75 -6.56 0.26
C ASN A 490 16.66 -6.23 -0.94
N VAL A 491 16.57 -7.06 -1.98
CA VAL A 491 17.35 -6.91 -3.21
C VAL A 491 16.41 -6.53 -4.34
N ARG A 492 16.70 -5.45 -5.07
CA ARG A 492 15.94 -5.05 -6.25
C ARG A 492 16.68 -5.43 -7.52
N ILE A 493 15.96 -6.02 -8.46
CA ILE A 493 16.38 -6.40 -9.81
C ILE A 493 15.57 -5.58 -10.79
N TYR A 494 16.19 -4.76 -11.64
CA TYR A 494 15.46 -3.85 -12.53
C TYR A 494 16.16 -3.65 -13.87
N TYR A 495 15.43 -3.18 -14.87
CA TYR A 495 15.98 -2.88 -16.19
C TYR A 495 15.97 -1.38 -16.50
N SER A 496 17.15 -0.79 -16.64
CA SER A 496 17.31 0.64 -16.91
C SER A 496 17.29 1.00 -18.40
N GLY A 497 17.04 0.03 -19.28
CA GLY A 497 17.09 0.21 -20.73
C GLY A 497 15.76 0.37 -21.43
N GLY A 498 14.66 0.05 -20.73
CA GLY A 498 13.30 0.20 -21.22
C GLY A 498 12.73 1.55 -20.87
N ALA A 499 11.70 1.98 -21.59
CA ALA A 499 10.98 3.22 -21.28
C ALA A 499 10.17 3.10 -19.98
N ALA A 500 9.80 1.86 -19.60
CA ALA A 500 8.94 1.59 -18.46
C ALA A 500 9.70 1.39 -17.12
N GLY A 501 11.03 1.23 -17.15
CA GLY A 501 11.87 1.14 -15.94
C GLY A 501 11.56 -0.06 -15.02
N LEU A 502 11.10 -1.18 -15.57
CA LEU A 502 10.52 -2.31 -14.83
C LEU A 502 11.49 -2.95 -13.82
N GLY A 503 11.03 -3.23 -12.60
CA GLY A 503 11.84 -3.89 -11.55
C GLY A 503 11.07 -4.74 -10.53
N ARG A 504 11.76 -5.70 -9.91
CA ARG A 504 11.27 -6.63 -8.88
C ARG A 504 12.11 -6.54 -7.62
N THR A 505 11.46 -6.50 -6.47
CA THR A 505 12.12 -6.63 -5.15
C THR A 505 11.96 -8.03 -4.61
N VAL A 506 13.05 -8.63 -4.12
CA VAL A 506 13.09 -9.93 -3.47
C VAL A 506 13.60 -9.79 -2.05
N THR A 507 12.80 -10.25 -1.08
CA THR A 507 13.16 -10.24 0.34
C THR A 507 13.83 -11.55 0.71
N PHE A 508 15.10 -11.48 1.10
CA PHE A 508 15.82 -12.60 1.72
C PHE A 508 15.73 -12.49 3.24
N MET A 509 15.47 -13.61 3.90
CA MET A 509 15.38 -13.69 5.36
C MET A 509 16.30 -14.79 5.89
N LEU A 510 17.03 -14.50 6.96
CA LEU A 510 17.84 -15.46 7.70
C LEU A 510 17.43 -15.47 9.17
N ARG A 511 17.11 -16.65 9.72
CA ARG A 511 16.72 -16.81 11.13
C ARG A 511 16.98 -18.22 11.64
N LYS A 512 17.07 -18.40 12.97
CA LYS A 512 17.04 -19.74 13.58
C LYS A 512 15.75 -20.49 13.17
N PRO A 513 15.77 -21.82 12.94
CA PRO A 513 14.54 -22.59 12.73
C PRO A 513 13.50 -22.32 13.84
N TRP A 514 12.22 -22.39 13.48
CA TRP A 514 11.17 -22.37 14.51
C TRP A 514 11.24 -23.64 15.39
N GLU A 515 10.65 -23.59 16.57
CA GLU A 515 10.61 -24.73 17.50
C GLU A 515 9.15 -25.13 17.75
N PHE A 516 8.92 -26.41 17.99
CA PHE A 516 7.64 -26.88 18.55
C PHE A 516 7.53 -26.43 20.01
N SER A 517 6.33 -26.08 20.47
CA SER A 517 6.05 -25.80 21.88
C SER A 517 5.07 -26.81 22.47
N ASP A 518 4.92 -26.81 23.80
CA ASP A 518 3.96 -27.63 24.56
C ASP A 518 3.99 -29.13 24.22
N VAL A 519 5.18 -29.66 23.90
CA VAL A 519 5.34 -31.06 23.54
C VAL A 519 5.19 -31.93 24.78
N VAL A 520 4.16 -32.79 24.78
CA VAL A 520 3.82 -33.67 25.90
C VAL A 520 3.40 -35.04 25.39
N SER A 521 3.77 -36.10 26.12
CA SER A 521 3.32 -37.47 25.83
C SER A 521 2.59 -38.11 27.01
N THR A 522 1.63 -38.99 26.72
CA THR A 522 1.06 -39.89 27.73
C THR A 522 1.90 -41.16 27.83
N LYS A 523 1.92 -41.80 29.00
CA LYS A 523 2.66 -43.06 29.22
C LYS A 523 1.81 -44.29 28.86
N PRO A 524 2.19 -45.11 27.86
CA PRO A 524 1.52 -46.38 27.58
C PRO A 524 1.89 -47.44 28.62
N ALA A 525 1.02 -48.45 28.81
CA ALA A 525 1.31 -49.59 29.67
C ALA A 525 2.32 -50.59 29.04
N LEU A 526 2.90 -51.48 29.85
CA LEU A 526 3.82 -52.54 29.40
C LEU A 526 3.22 -53.55 28.39
N SER A 527 1.89 -53.60 28.24
CA SER A 527 1.20 -54.52 27.34
C SER A 527 1.22 -54.06 25.88
N ILE A 528 1.27 -55.02 24.96
CA ILE A 528 0.97 -54.79 23.54
C ILE A 528 -0.44 -54.22 23.38
N GLY A 529 -0.65 -53.38 22.36
CA GLY A 529 -1.95 -52.76 22.09
C GLY A 529 -2.32 -51.60 23.00
N SER A 530 -1.39 -51.15 23.87
CA SER A 530 -1.61 -49.97 24.72
C SER A 530 -1.57 -48.69 23.89
N ASP A 531 -2.54 -47.80 24.10
CA ASP A 531 -2.63 -46.50 23.43
C ASP A 531 -1.83 -45.44 24.15
N PHE A 532 -1.29 -44.48 23.38
CA PHE A 532 -0.71 -43.25 23.89
C PHE A 532 -0.87 -42.12 22.88
N SER A 533 -0.69 -40.88 23.33
CA SER A 533 -0.71 -39.71 22.48
C SER A 533 0.50 -38.81 22.70
N ILE A 534 0.83 -38.03 21.66
CA ILE A 534 1.81 -36.96 21.67
C ILE A 534 1.08 -35.67 21.29
N GLY A 535 0.92 -34.77 22.26
CA GLY A 535 0.45 -33.42 22.05
C GLY A 535 1.63 -32.50 21.74
N LEU A 536 1.47 -31.58 20.79
CA LEU A 536 2.44 -30.53 20.48
C LEU A 536 1.75 -29.31 19.89
N THR A 537 2.40 -28.17 19.95
CA THR A 537 1.95 -26.92 19.32
C THR A 537 2.93 -26.54 18.22
N LEU A 538 2.42 -26.34 17.01
CA LEU A 538 3.19 -25.77 15.91
C LEU A 538 3.54 -24.31 16.22
N PRO A 539 4.71 -23.82 15.83
CA PRO A 539 5.10 -22.44 16.07
C PRO A 539 4.14 -21.45 15.41
N SER A 540 3.90 -20.30 16.04
CA SER A 540 3.18 -19.17 15.43
C SER A 540 4.06 -18.43 14.40
N GLY A 541 3.43 -17.66 13.52
CA GLY A 541 4.13 -16.84 12.53
C GLY A 541 4.74 -17.62 11.36
N LEU A 542 4.25 -18.84 11.10
CA LEU A 542 4.49 -19.53 9.83
C LEU A 542 3.62 -18.89 8.75
N SER A 543 4.13 -18.82 7.51
CA SER A 543 3.45 -18.24 6.34
C SER A 543 2.95 -19.33 5.40
N GLN A 544 1.89 -19.06 4.63
CA GLN A 544 1.27 -20.04 3.74
C GLN A 544 2.25 -20.68 2.74
N SER A 545 3.26 -19.95 2.26
CA SER A 545 4.27 -20.50 1.33
C SER A 545 5.06 -21.67 1.91
N GLN A 546 5.05 -21.83 3.24
CA GLN A 546 5.69 -22.93 3.94
C GLN A 546 4.83 -24.20 3.95
N PHE A 547 3.55 -24.11 3.60
CA PHE A 547 2.58 -25.20 3.60
C PHE A 547 2.45 -25.88 2.22
N PRO A 548 2.06 -27.16 2.16
CA PRO A 548 1.74 -28.04 3.29
C PRO A 548 2.96 -28.35 4.16
N LEU A 549 2.77 -28.34 5.48
CA LEU A 549 3.79 -28.89 6.38
C LEU A 549 3.54 -30.37 6.51
N VAL A 550 4.58 -31.18 6.41
CA VAL A 550 4.48 -32.61 6.66
C VAL A 550 5.26 -32.89 7.94
N ILE A 551 4.53 -33.17 9.03
CA ILE A 551 5.14 -33.48 10.32
C ILE A 551 5.29 -34.99 10.44
N THR A 552 6.52 -35.46 10.62
CA THR A 552 6.83 -36.88 10.74
C THR A 552 7.02 -37.29 12.19
N PHE A 553 6.52 -38.48 12.53
CA PHE A 553 6.70 -39.15 13.80
C PHE A 553 7.40 -40.49 13.56
N GLU A 554 8.61 -40.63 14.08
CA GLU A 554 9.43 -41.83 13.93
C GLU A 554 9.83 -42.37 15.30
N SER A 555 9.54 -43.64 15.58
CA SER A 555 10.05 -44.32 16.78
C SER A 555 11.41 -44.93 16.50
N ASP A 556 12.38 -44.72 17.39
CA ASP A 556 13.71 -45.35 17.31
C ASP A 556 13.66 -46.89 17.44
N LYS A 557 12.60 -47.43 18.04
CA LYS A 557 12.37 -48.88 18.18
C LYS A 557 11.34 -49.46 17.21
N GLN A 558 10.76 -48.63 16.33
CA GLN A 558 9.75 -49.06 15.35
C GLN A 558 8.54 -49.78 15.98
N ASN A 559 8.24 -49.41 17.24
CA ASN A 559 7.30 -50.10 18.11
C ASN A 559 5.91 -49.46 18.19
N ILE A 560 5.58 -48.57 17.24
CA ILE A 560 4.35 -47.77 17.24
C ILE A 560 3.60 -47.92 15.91
N TYR A 561 2.28 -47.80 15.98
CA TYR A 561 1.44 -47.55 14.81
C TYR A 561 0.33 -46.54 15.08
N ALA A 562 -0.01 -45.75 14.07
CA ALA A 562 -1.06 -44.76 14.14
C ALA A 562 -2.43 -45.42 14.37
N LEU A 563 -3.28 -44.81 15.21
CA LEU A 563 -4.65 -45.27 15.39
C LEU A 563 -5.52 -44.99 14.15
N ASN A 564 -6.43 -45.92 13.84
CA ASN A 564 -7.39 -45.76 12.76
C ASN A 564 -8.30 -44.54 13.00
N GLY A 565 -8.54 -43.76 11.95
CA GLY A 565 -9.34 -42.53 12.02
C GLY A 565 -8.56 -41.30 12.50
N THR A 566 -7.25 -41.41 12.69
CA THR A 566 -6.38 -40.24 12.89
C THR A 566 -5.92 -39.65 11.55
N PRO A 567 -5.46 -38.39 11.50
CA PRO A 567 -4.91 -37.77 10.29
C PRO A 567 -3.54 -38.30 9.86
N LEU A 568 -3.00 -39.30 10.56
CA LEU A 568 -1.67 -39.84 10.31
C LEU A 568 -1.71 -40.85 9.15
N SER A 569 -0.77 -40.69 8.22
CA SER A 569 -0.52 -41.63 7.13
C SER A 569 0.81 -42.35 7.35
N VAL A 570 0.91 -43.61 6.90
CA VAL A 570 2.15 -44.39 7.02
C VAL A 570 3.06 -44.10 5.83
N ALA A 571 4.36 -43.93 6.11
CA ALA A 571 5.39 -43.73 5.11
C ALA A 571 6.64 -44.56 5.46
N THR A 572 7.53 -44.74 4.48
CA THR A 572 8.80 -45.45 4.64
C THR A 572 9.95 -44.66 4.06
N GLY A 573 11.13 -44.74 4.68
CA GLY A 573 12.32 -44.08 4.18
C GLY A 573 13.50 -44.19 5.14
N LYS A 574 14.58 -43.45 4.88
CA LYS A 574 15.75 -43.45 5.77
C LYS A 574 15.40 -42.86 7.14
N SER A 575 15.93 -43.48 8.19
CA SER A 575 15.76 -43.01 9.55
C SER A 575 16.31 -41.60 9.73
N GLY A 576 15.57 -40.76 10.45
CA GLY A 576 15.99 -39.43 10.86
C GLY A 576 16.85 -39.42 12.13
N PHE A 577 17.01 -40.55 12.81
CA PHE A 577 17.91 -40.70 13.94
C PHE A 577 19.36 -40.88 13.46
N ALA A 578 20.26 -40.03 13.97
CA ALA A 578 21.69 -40.24 13.75
C ALA A 578 22.12 -41.59 14.36
N GLY A 579 22.91 -42.37 13.63
CA GLY A 579 23.38 -43.69 14.08
C GLY A 579 22.39 -44.84 13.89
N ALA A 580 21.22 -44.61 13.31
CA ALA A 580 20.30 -45.69 12.94
C ALA A 580 20.84 -46.56 11.79
N THR A 581 20.20 -47.72 11.57
CA THR A 581 20.57 -48.62 10.47
C THR A 581 20.37 -47.96 9.10
N THR A 582 21.02 -48.49 8.07
CA THR A 582 20.84 -47.99 6.69
C THR A 582 19.55 -48.46 6.03
N ASP A 583 18.75 -49.27 6.71
CA ASP A 583 17.50 -49.82 6.18
C ASP A 583 16.41 -48.74 6.17
N ASP A 584 15.39 -48.96 5.36
CA ASP A 584 14.22 -48.10 5.37
C ASP A 584 13.34 -48.44 6.59
N VAL A 585 12.96 -47.40 7.32
CA VAL A 585 12.11 -47.49 8.52
C VAL A 585 10.71 -47.00 8.22
N ILE A 586 9.77 -47.39 9.07
CA ILE A 586 8.40 -46.87 9.06
C ILE A 586 8.35 -45.61 9.92
N PHE A 587 7.71 -44.58 9.40
CA PHE A 587 7.34 -43.38 10.13
C PHE A 587 5.93 -42.92 9.72
N TYR A 588 5.36 -42.00 10.50
CA TYR A 588 4.00 -41.52 10.29
C TYR A 588 4.02 -40.05 9.92
N GLU A 589 3.32 -39.70 8.85
CA GLU A 589 3.21 -38.34 8.34
C GLU A 589 1.84 -37.75 8.68
N TRP A 590 1.87 -36.56 9.28
CA TRP A 590 0.73 -35.67 9.38
C TRP A 590 0.94 -34.53 8.38
N ARG A 591 0.21 -34.58 7.26
CA ARG A 591 0.16 -33.49 6.29
C ARG A 591 -0.82 -32.45 6.79
N ILE A 592 -0.31 -31.24 7.02
CA ILE A 592 -1.05 -30.12 7.59
C ILE A 592 -1.15 -29.07 6.51
N GLU A 593 -2.37 -28.75 6.13
CA GLU A 593 -2.67 -27.66 5.23
C GLU A 593 -2.72 -26.33 5.97
N TRP A 594 -2.47 -25.23 5.24
CA TRP A 594 -2.55 -23.89 5.82
C TRP A 594 -3.89 -23.61 6.51
N SER A 595 -4.99 -24.09 5.93
CA SER A 595 -6.33 -23.96 6.49
C SER A 595 -6.50 -24.70 7.82
N GLU A 596 -5.81 -25.82 8.01
CA GLU A 596 -5.87 -26.59 9.25
C GLU A 596 -5.05 -25.93 10.37
N TYR A 597 -3.88 -25.36 10.00
CA TYR A 597 -3.04 -24.61 10.92
C TYR A 597 -3.73 -23.32 11.42
N THR A 598 -4.31 -22.53 10.52
CA THR A 598 -4.99 -21.27 10.86
C THR A 598 -6.29 -21.49 11.63
N ALA A 599 -7.06 -22.53 11.32
CA ALA A 599 -8.25 -22.87 12.09
C ALA A 599 -7.95 -23.31 13.53
N ALA A 600 -6.75 -23.84 13.78
CA ALA A 600 -6.29 -24.28 15.09
C ALA A 600 -5.57 -23.18 15.91
N GLU A 601 -5.35 -21.99 15.33
CA GLU A 601 -4.56 -20.91 15.93
C GLU A 601 -5.38 -20.03 16.88
N THR A 602 -5.62 -20.48 18.11
CA THR A 602 -6.22 -19.64 19.17
C THR A 602 -5.15 -18.85 19.95
N GLY A 603 -4.23 -18.18 19.23
CA GLY A 603 -3.23 -17.29 19.84
C GLY A 603 -1.93 -17.92 20.35
N GLY A 604 -1.63 -19.18 19.98
CA GLY A 604 -0.40 -19.88 20.38
C GLY A 604 0.23 -20.78 19.32
N GLY A 605 -0.30 -20.80 18.09
CA GLY A 605 0.07 -21.75 17.03
C GLY A 605 -0.82 -23.00 16.97
N GLY A 606 -0.79 -23.74 15.85
CA GLY A 606 -1.71 -24.85 15.60
C GLY A 606 -1.41 -26.08 16.48
N ARG A 607 -2.36 -26.47 17.33
CA ARG A 607 -2.20 -27.61 18.26
C ARG A 607 -2.49 -28.95 17.58
N LEU A 608 -1.57 -29.90 17.71
CA LEU A 608 -1.68 -31.26 17.21
C LEU A 608 -1.72 -32.26 18.37
N ASN A 609 -2.44 -33.36 18.17
CA ASN A 609 -2.46 -34.48 19.10
C ASN A 609 -2.39 -35.79 18.31
N ALA A 610 -1.19 -36.32 18.15
CA ALA A 610 -0.94 -37.56 17.42
C ALA A 610 -1.24 -38.75 18.33
N GLN A 611 -2.00 -39.73 17.85
CA GLN A 611 -2.39 -40.89 18.64
C GLN A 611 -1.83 -42.18 18.03
N PHE A 612 -1.22 -42.98 18.89
CA PHE A 612 -0.50 -44.19 18.52
C PHE A 612 -0.88 -45.35 19.44
N ARG A 613 -0.59 -46.55 18.96
CA ARG A 613 -0.70 -47.81 19.70
C ARG A 613 0.59 -48.60 19.59
N LEU A 614 0.93 -49.31 20.65
CA LEU A 614 2.12 -50.16 20.68
C LEU A 614 1.86 -51.50 19.96
N ASN A 615 2.80 -51.92 19.12
CA ASN A 615 2.81 -53.25 18.47
C ASN A 615 3.78 -54.25 19.12
N THR A 616 4.49 -53.85 20.18
CA THR A 616 5.45 -54.70 20.92
C THR A 616 5.13 -54.78 22.42
N THR A 617 5.67 -55.82 23.04
CA THR A 617 5.76 -56.01 24.49
C THR A 617 7.00 -55.32 25.07
N SER A 618 6.99 -55.06 26.38
CA SER A 618 8.16 -54.49 27.07
C SER A 618 9.42 -55.37 27.04
N ALA A 619 9.29 -56.67 26.74
CA ALA A 619 10.44 -57.57 26.57
C ALA A 619 11.09 -57.40 25.20
N GLU A 620 10.28 -57.22 24.15
CA GLU A 620 10.75 -56.96 22.78
C GLU A 620 11.44 -55.60 22.69
N ASP A 621 10.89 -54.56 23.32
CA ASP A 621 11.52 -53.22 23.35
C ASP A 621 12.89 -53.22 24.05
N ARG A 622 13.08 -54.05 25.09
CA ARG A 622 14.39 -54.22 25.75
C ARG A 622 15.39 -54.97 24.89
N ALA A 623 14.91 -55.86 24.02
CA ALA A 623 15.74 -56.64 23.13
C ALA A 623 16.12 -55.86 21.86
N TYR A 624 15.38 -54.80 21.51
CA TYR A 624 15.65 -53.96 20.36
C TYR A 624 16.96 -53.17 20.56
N ASN A 625 17.87 -53.25 19.59
CA ASN A 625 19.20 -52.67 19.69
C ASN A 625 19.20 -51.21 19.21
N THR A 626 19.34 -50.27 20.14
CA THR A 626 19.48 -48.83 19.87
C THR A 626 20.90 -48.31 20.16
N LEU A 627 21.89 -49.18 20.41
CA LEU A 627 23.26 -48.79 20.80
C LEU A 627 23.91 -47.75 19.87
N SER A 628 23.73 -47.90 18.56
CA SER A 628 24.32 -46.97 17.58
C SER A 628 23.63 -45.61 17.59
N ILE A 629 22.33 -45.55 17.90
CA ILE A 629 21.57 -44.30 18.09
C ILE A 629 21.97 -43.65 19.42
N ASP A 630 22.11 -44.44 20.50
CA ASP A 630 22.59 -43.98 21.81
C ASP A 630 24.00 -43.37 21.71
N ALA A 631 24.88 -43.95 20.90
CA ALA A 631 26.24 -43.47 20.68
C ALA A 631 26.32 -42.16 19.88
N ALA A 632 25.24 -41.74 19.21
CA ALA A 632 25.21 -40.51 18.40
C ALA A 632 25.00 -39.23 19.22
N ASP A 633 24.77 -39.35 20.54
CA ASP A 633 24.62 -38.22 21.50
C ASP A 633 23.64 -37.13 21.03
N ILE A 634 22.45 -37.57 20.60
CA ILE A 634 21.43 -36.68 20.03
C ILE A 634 20.85 -35.77 21.13
N PRO A 635 20.95 -34.43 21.02
CA PRO A 635 20.43 -33.51 22.03
C PRO A 635 18.93 -33.68 22.27
N GLY A 636 18.53 -33.86 23.53
CA GLY A 636 17.14 -34.02 23.94
C GLY A 636 16.61 -35.47 23.92
N ARG A 637 17.39 -36.43 23.40
CA ARG A 637 17.08 -37.87 23.49
C ARG A 637 17.80 -38.51 24.69
N ASN A 638 17.12 -39.41 25.39
CA ASN A 638 17.71 -40.24 26.44
C ASN A 638 18.17 -41.60 25.86
N PRO A 639 19.36 -42.12 26.22
CA PRO A 639 19.74 -43.47 25.88
C PRO A 639 18.75 -44.51 26.44
N ASP A 640 18.39 -45.50 25.63
CA ASP A 640 17.29 -46.43 25.94
C ASP A 640 17.57 -47.89 25.54
N ASN A 641 18.79 -48.20 25.11
CA ASN A 641 19.16 -49.57 24.77
C ASN A 641 19.05 -50.48 26.00
N GLY A 642 18.38 -51.63 25.85
CA GLY A 642 18.11 -52.53 26.98
C GLY A 642 16.97 -52.07 27.91
N SER A 643 16.35 -50.92 27.63
CA SER A 643 15.17 -50.41 28.34
C SER A 643 13.87 -50.72 27.58
N SER A 644 12.74 -50.71 28.28
CA SER A 644 11.41 -50.73 27.65
C SER A 644 10.94 -49.34 27.21
N ASP A 645 11.68 -48.30 27.57
CA ASP A 645 11.43 -46.92 27.13
C ASP A 645 11.85 -46.76 25.66
N PHE A 646 11.32 -45.74 24.99
CA PHE A 646 11.62 -45.44 23.58
C PHE A 646 11.54 -43.93 23.30
N CYS A 647 12.08 -43.49 22.17
CA CYS A 647 12.03 -42.09 21.74
C CYS A 647 11.24 -41.93 20.43
N VAL A 648 10.39 -40.90 20.37
CA VAL A 648 9.74 -40.49 19.12
C VAL A 648 10.34 -39.18 18.64
N ARG A 649 10.92 -39.20 17.43
CA ARG A 649 11.42 -38.02 16.73
C ARG A 649 10.27 -37.36 15.96
N ILE A 650 10.06 -36.08 16.22
CA ILE A 650 9.12 -35.20 15.52
C ILE A 650 9.93 -34.26 14.63
N ALA A 651 9.60 -34.17 13.34
CA ALA A 651 10.30 -33.26 12.43
C ALA A 651 9.41 -32.77 11.29
N ASN A 652 9.83 -31.67 10.65
CA ASN A 652 9.26 -31.23 9.39
C ASN A 652 9.98 -31.94 8.22
N TYR A 653 9.23 -32.71 7.44
CA TYR A 653 9.76 -33.54 6.35
C TYR A 653 10.12 -32.70 5.12
N GLY A 654 11.33 -32.91 4.61
CA GLY A 654 11.83 -32.24 3.40
C GLY A 654 12.11 -30.74 3.54
N ARG A 655 11.69 -30.09 4.63
CA ARG A 655 11.88 -28.65 4.88
C ARG A 655 12.43 -28.43 6.29
N LYS A 656 13.53 -27.70 6.41
CA LYS A 656 14.20 -27.42 7.71
C LYS A 656 13.66 -26.17 8.41
N TYR A 657 12.38 -25.85 8.22
CA TYR A 657 11.78 -24.68 8.85
C TYR A 657 11.63 -24.86 10.36
N ILE A 658 11.29 -26.06 10.82
CA ILE A 658 11.07 -26.36 12.23
C ILE A 658 12.15 -27.32 12.70
N GLN A 659 12.78 -26.98 13.82
CA GLN A 659 13.79 -27.80 14.49
C GLN A 659 13.18 -29.15 14.90
N PRO A 660 13.83 -30.29 14.62
CA PRO A 660 13.39 -31.58 15.12
C PRO A 660 13.33 -31.61 16.65
N TYR A 661 12.36 -32.35 17.19
CA TYR A 661 12.15 -32.53 18.62
C TYR A 661 12.12 -34.01 18.98
N TYR A 662 12.68 -34.38 20.13
CA TYR A 662 12.79 -35.77 20.59
C TYR A 662 11.94 -35.95 21.85
N VAL A 663 10.94 -36.82 21.76
CA VAL A 663 10.01 -37.13 22.85
C VAL A 663 10.39 -38.46 23.48
N ASN A 664 10.99 -38.42 24.68
CA ASN A 664 11.32 -39.62 25.44
C ASN A 664 10.06 -40.16 26.15
N ILE A 665 9.71 -41.41 25.89
CA ILE A 665 8.48 -42.05 26.38
C ILE A 665 8.85 -43.21 27.29
N SER A 666 8.48 -43.09 28.57
CA SER A 666 8.57 -44.19 29.51
C SER A 666 7.29 -45.04 29.50
N ARG A 667 7.44 -46.36 29.52
CA ARG A 667 6.31 -47.28 29.70
C ARG A 667 5.99 -47.43 31.19
N ASN A 668 4.69 -47.43 31.53
CA ASN A 668 4.19 -47.70 32.88
C ASN A 668 4.21 -49.18 33.20
#